data_AF-A0A1N7KGX3-F1
#
_entry.id   AF-A0A1N7KGX3-F1
#
_cell.length_a   1.000
_cell.length_b   1.000
_cell.length_c   1.000
_cell.angle_alpha   90.00
_cell.angle_beta   90.00
_cell.angle_gamma   90.00
#
_symmetry.space_group_name_H-M   'P 1'
#
loop_
_entity.id
_entity.type
_entity.pdbx_description
1 polymer ?
#
loop_
_entity_poly.entity_id
_entity_poly.type
_entity_poly.pdbx_seq_one_letter_code
_entity_poly.pdbx_strand_id
1 'polypeptide(L)'
;MPTEDNKPSYDVFISYAGPDEDAAKSLCEELEKQGLQCWIAPRNVRAGNKYLEEILEGVIRSKCLLLLLSENTKFAEYVENEVERAKSYRRRIYTVRLEEVAVPKNLELILGSTQWVDSWAADYPERLQQIVANVKQTDQPGFSPTPPGLGLKLFRILRKNTLGIATVGILLFFVVKFFYSSGLSNMPSALDGISDVSVEDFQVKINHYELGDSYRINFTPIGVGLASSLSLITKQYYYNLKFDNGTSVREINGLVGAQIEIPEFDEVPLNVTLILEDLDGEKSAPLHYAIPQLPYLIEEAKHKRIKKLITLFNKSGTTYCSPITPFYAGVKACYFGSFGQGKKYQELLSYINYFSYGEQKNALINRINLQTLDTQGVAGYKLNDSNGTFEFFIPMTDKTHFYQVEYINGEKSPVFSLNLSSPNDGNNYHINSSTPDAIPLFLLQWLPTSPLLMVAATDSNVTALDWQIYPNVNNAFTPVGTWYHSPLSDGLNSQETVKLIATHKDGSVSEFQYSLNFNTKLNDQRLTKNKQQTKNLFQCNSYGCVFSWLQATQEDVDTIEDILIGVKSDRLVSITKGDINLLTKDAEKQRLAMLADEEARPVKKEKQSNLSFGTPVNSRDPVPLVERLRLPIKFEVRKDWKIREKTRTSRFISYSLPLSPLFIQFKWIDGSYSKVMVVQITKDQ
;
A
#
# COMPACT_ATOMS: atom_id res chain seq x y z
N MET A 1 3.94 8.24 34.58
CA MET A 1 3.07 8.26 35.77
C MET A 1 1.70 8.80 35.37
N PRO A 2 0.58 8.18 35.76
CA PRO A 2 -0.71 8.86 35.72
C PRO A 2 -0.72 9.89 36.86
N THR A 3 -0.85 11.17 36.49
CA THR A 3 -1.09 12.29 37.39
C THR A 3 -2.43 12.11 38.13
N GLU A 4 -2.62 12.84 39.23
CA GLU A 4 -3.75 12.75 40.18
C GLU A 4 -5.19 12.94 39.61
N ASP A 5 -5.40 12.92 38.30
CA ASP A 5 -6.71 12.98 37.63
C ASP A 5 -7.16 11.63 37.05
N ASN A 6 -6.96 10.52 37.77
CA ASN A 6 -7.34 9.17 37.31
C ASN A 6 -8.84 8.84 37.50
N LYS A 7 -9.69 9.87 37.58
CA LYS A 7 -11.15 9.73 37.57
C LYS A 7 -11.59 9.57 36.11
N PRO A 8 -12.40 8.57 35.74
CA PRO A 8 -12.87 8.43 34.37
C PRO A 8 -13.55 9.72 33.93
N SER A 9 -13.00 10.35 32.89
CA SER A 9 -13.52 11.58 32.28
C SER A 9 -14.60 11.30 31.24
N TYR A 10 -14.79 10.03 30.89
CA TYR A 10 -15.78 9.55 29.94
C TYR A 10 -16.48 8.32 30.49
N ASP A 11 -17.75 8.14 30.14
CA ASP A 11 -18.53 6.96 30.48
C ASP A 11 -18.23 5.82 29.50
N VAL A 12 -18.15 6.12 28.20
CA VAL A 12 -18.04 5.12 27.13
C VAL A 12 -16.96 5.49 26.13
N PHE A 13 -16.04 4.56 25.88
CA PHE A 13 -15.14 4.60 24.72
C PHE A 13 -15.80 3.86 23.55
N ILE A 14 -15.99 4.50 22.40
CA ILE A 14 -16.60 3.87 21.21
C ILE A 14 -15.51 3.43 20.25
N SER A 15 -15.38 2.11 20.07
CA SER A 15 -14.44 1.47 19.14
C SER A 15 -15.20 1.00 17.90
N TYR A 16 -14.74 1.40 16.71
CA TYR A 16 -15.39 1.10 15.43
C TYR A 16 -14.36 1.05 14.30
N ALA A 17 -14.66 0.36 13.20
CA ALA A 17 -13.79 0.37 12.02
C ALA A 17 -14.07 1.63 11.18
N GLY A 18 -13.05 2.21 10.54
CA GLY A 18 -13.17 3.47 9.79
C GLY A 18 -14.41 3.60 8.88
N PRO A 19 -14.76 2.60 8.06
CA PRO A 19 -15.96 2.64 7.21
C PRO A 19 -17.30 2.72 7.98
N ASP A 20 -17.33 2.42 9.27
CA ASP A 20 -18.52 2.41 10.13
C ASP A 20 -18.70 3.74 10.90
N GLU A 21 -17.97 4.79 10.52
CA GLU A 21 -17.96 6.09 11.22
C GLU A 21 -19.34 6.72 11.37
N ASP A 22 -20.19 6.65 10.34
CA ASP A 22 -21.52 7.25 10.38
C ASP A 22 -22.44 6.55 11.39
N ALA A 23 -22.34 5.21 11.48
CA ALA A 23 -23.06 4.43 12.47
C ALA A 23 -22.54 4.72 13.89
N ALA A 24 -21.22 4.84 14.04
CA ALA A 24 -20.58 5.17 15.30
C ALA A 24 -20.96 6.55 15.82
N LYS A 25 -20.98 7.56 14.95
CA LYS A 25 -21.43 8.92 15.27
C LYS A 25 -22.90 8.95 15.67
N SER A 26 -23.76 8.29 14.91
CA SER A 26 -25.20 8.22 15.21
C SER A 26 -25.47 7.59 16.58
N LEU A 27 -24.75 6.50 16.91
CA LEU A 27 -24.86 5.87 18.22
C LEU A 27 -24.26 6.74 19.33
N CYS A 28 -23.13 7.40 19.07
CA CYS A 28 -22.53 8.33 20.02
C CYS A 28 -23.51 9.44 20.41
N GLU A 29 -24.18 10.05 19.43
CA GLU A 29 -25.19 11.09 19.68
C GLU A 29 -26.37 10.55 20.50
N GLU A 30 -26.81 9.32 20.23
CA GLU A 30 -27.89 8.68 20.99
C GLU A 30 -27.50 8.43 22.45
N LEU A 31 -26.29 7.94 22.70
CA LEU A 31 -25.76 7.73 24.06
C LEU A 31 -25.58 9.05 24.82
N GLU A 32 -25.11 10.10 24.13
CA GLU A 32 -24.93 11.44 24.70
C GLU A 32 -26.27 12.12 25.01
N LYS A 33 -27.30 11.95 24.17
CA LYS A 33 -28.68 12.41 24.47
C LYS A 33 -29.23 11.75 25.72
N GLN A 34 -28.81 10.52 26.01
CA GLN A 34 -29.17 9.81 27.22
C GLN A 34 -28.28 10.19 28.41
N GLY A 35 -27.39 11.17 28.27
CA GLY A 35 -26.61 11.76 29.36
C GLY A 35 -25.31 11.02 29.71
N LEU A 36 -24.78 10.22 28.79
CA LEU A 36 -23.44 9.64 28.90
C LEU A 36 -22.40 10.56 28.26
N GLN A 37 -21.17 10.57 28.78
CA GLN A 37 -20.03 11.21 28.14
C GLN A 37 -19.27 10.21 27.27
N CYS A 38 -19.28 10.39 25.95
CA CYS A 38 -18.64 9.47 25.02
C CYS A 38 -17.29 9.99 24.51
N TRP A 39 -16.32 9.07 24.42
CA TRP A 39 -15.07 9.27 23.71
C TRP A 39 -15.15 8.53 22.37
N ILE A 40 -14.93 9.25 21.27
CA ILE A 40 -14.92 8.70 19.90
C ILE A 40 -13.85 9.42 19.06
N ALA A 41 -13.06 8.66 18.31
CA ALA A 41 -12.12 9.22 17.34
C ALA A 41 -12.84 9.65 16.05
N PRO A 42 -12.30 10.60 15.27
CA PRO A 42 -11.22 11.52 15.63
C PRO A 42 -11.67 12.68 16.53
N ARG A 43 -12.99 12.80 16.82
CA ARG A 43 -13.59 13.94 17.56
C ARG A 43 -12.88 14.27 18.88
N ASN A 44 -12.49 13.24 19.64
CA ASN A 44 -11.90 13.40 20.96
C ASN A 44 -10.36 13.25 20.96
N VAL A 45 -9.72 13.17 19.79
CA VAL A 45 -8.26 13.15 19.65
C VAL A 45 -7.74 14.59 19.65
N ARG A 46 -6.88 14.94 20.61
CA ARG A 46 -6.31 16.30 20.69
C ARG A 46 -5.32 16.57 19.55
N ALA A 47 -5.48 17.71 18.87
CA ALA A 47 -4.55 18.16 17.85
C ALA A 47 -3.16 18.44 18.46
N GLY A 48 -2.11 17.87 17.86
CA GLY A 48 -0.71 18.02 18.30
C GLY A 48 -0.14 16.84 19.09
N ASN A 49 -0.97 15.90 19.55
CA ASN A 49 -0.52 14.68 20.24
C ASN A 49 -0.45 13.48 19.28
N LYS A 50 0.33 12.45 19.63
CA LYS A 50 0.38 11.22 18.82
C LYS A 50 -0.99 10.52 18.89
N TYR A 51 -1.58 10.26 17.73
CA TYR A 51 -2.92 9.67 17.58
C TYR A 51 -3.15 8.40 18.42
N LEU A 52 -2.13 7.52 18.48
CA LEU A 52 -2.17 6.29 19.27
C LEU A 52 -2.15 6.52 20.79
N GLU A 53 -1.44 7.54 21.28
CA GLU A 53 -1.37 7.86 22.71
C GLU A 53 -2.72 8.41 23.20
N GLU A 54 -3.40 9.23 22.38
CA GLU A 54 -4.74 9.75 22.70
C GLU A 54 -5.82 8.66 22.70
N ILE A 55 -5.74 7.67 21.80
CA ILE A 55 -6.62 6.49 21.82
C ILE A 55 -6.44 5.71 23.13
N LEU A 56 -5.19 5.44 23.53
CA LEU A 56 -4.89 4.73 24.77
C LEU A 56 -5.39 5.49 26.00
N GLU A 57 -5.15 6.81 26.06
CA GLU A 57 -5.69 7.67 27.11
C GLU A 57 -7.22 7.67 27.11
N GLY A 58 -7.87 7.66 25.94
CA GLY A 58 -9.32 7.54 25.81
C GLY A 58 -9.86 6.25 26.44
N VAL A 59 -9.23 5.11 26.18
CA VAL A 59 -9.60 3.81 26.77
C VAL A 59 -9.38 3.83 28.30
N ILE A 60 -8.27 4.41 28.75
CA ILE A 60 -7.95 4.51 30.19
C ILE A 60 -8.95 5.41 30.91
N ARG A 61 -9.36 6.53 30.31
CA ARG A 61 -10.26 7.52 30.91
C ARG A 61 -11.75 7.18 30.78
N SER A 62 -12.09 6.06 30.15
CA SER A 62 -13.48 5.61 29.98
C SER A 62 -13.88 4.52 30.99
N LYS A 63 -15.13 4.51 31.44
CA LYS A 63 -15.64 3.46 32.36
C LYS A 63 -15.78 2.10 31.67
N CYS A 64 -16.19 2.09 30.40
CA CYS A 64 -16.30 0.90 29.57
C CYS A 64 -15.90 1.16 28.11
N LEU A 65 -15.68 0.09 27.36
CA LEU A 65 -15.54 0.11 25.91
C LEU A 65 -16.82 -0.44 25.27
N LEU A 66 -17.33 0.26 24.25
CA LEU A 66 -18.42 -0.18 23.38
C LEU A 66 -17.84 -0.44 21.99
N LEU A 67 -17.85 -1.70 21.59
CA LEU A 67 -17.36 -2.17 20.30
C LEU A 67 -18.50 -2.24 19.29
N LEU A 68 -18.33 -1.60 18.14
CA LEU A 68 -19.15 -1.78 16.95
C LEU A 68 -18.53 -2.85 16.06
N LEU A 69 -19.23 -3.98 15.93
CA LEU A 69 -18.78 -5.13 15.19
C LEU A 69 -19.46 -5.21 13.83
N SER A 70 -18.64 -5.23 12.78
CA SER A 70 -19.01 -5.37 11.37
C SER A 70 -17.97 -6.24 10.64
N GLU A 71 -18.16 -6.50 9.36
CA GLU A 71 -17.19 -7.17 8.50
C GLU A 71 -15.90 -6.33 8.38
N ASN A 72 -16.03 -5.01 8.45
CA ASN A 72 -14.92 -4.06 8.40
C ASN A 72 -14.00 -4.17 9.62
N THR A 73 -14.52 -4.64 10.77
CA THR A 73 -13.73 -4.85 12.00
C THR A 73 -12.58 -5.84 11.81
N LYS A 74 -12.71 -6.81 10.90
CA LYS A 74 -11.68 -7.83 10.62
C LYS A 74 -10.35 -7.23 10.15
N PHE A 75 -10.39 -6.07 9.50
CA PHE A 75 -9.22 -5.41 8.90
C PHE A 75 -8.77 -4.17 9.69
N ALA A 76 -9.41 -3.89 10.83
CA ALA A 76 -9.15 -2.69 11.62
C ALA A 76 -8.14 -2.95 12.75
N GLU A 77 -6.86 -2.70 12.47
CA GLU A 77 -5.75 -2.89 13.43
C GLU A 77 -5.92 -2.09 14.74
N TYR A 78 -6.55 -0.91 14.67
CA TYR A 78 -6.82 -0.08 15.86
C TYR A 78 -7.85 -0.73 16.79
N VAL A 79 -8.90 -1.36 16.23
CA VAL A 79 -9.97 -1.98 17.02
C VAL A 79 -9.45 -3.16 17.84
N GLU A 80 -8.58 -3.98 17.26
CA GLU A 80 -7.95 -5.09 17.98
C GLU A 80 -7.14 -4.60 19.19
N ASN A 81 -6.29 -3.60 18.97
CA ASN A 81 -5.48 -3.01 20.03
C ASN A 81 -6.35 -2.36 21.12
N GLU A 82 -7.40 -1.63 20.77
CA GLU A 82 -8.31 -1.01 21.73
C GLU A 82 -9.03 -2.03 22.61
N VAL A 83 -9.53 -3.12 22.01
CA VAL A 83 -10.23 -4.21 22.72
C VAL A 83 -9.27 -4.95 23.66
N GLU A 84 -8.03 -5.23 23.23
CA GLU A 84 -7.02 -5.86 24.08
C GLU A 84 -6.63 -4.97 25.27
N ARG A 85 -6.50 -3.65 25.04
CA ARG A 85 -6.18 -2.68 26.09
C ARG A 85 -7.32 -2.55 27.08
N ALA A 86 -8.56 -2.43 26.61
CA ALA A 86 -9.74 -2.41 27.48
C ALA A 86 -9.81 -3.65 28.39
N LYS A 87 -9.54 -4.84 27.84
CA LYS A 87 -9.44 -6.08 28.62
C LYS A 87 -8.32 -6.00 29.66
N SER A 88 -7.14 -5.53 29.27
CA SER A 88 -5.97 -5.39 30.15
C SER A 88 -6.23 -4.45 31.33
N TYR A 89 -6.96 -3.34 31.10
CA TYR A 89 -7.39 -2.40 32.14
C TYR A 89 -8.67 -2.83 32.86
N ARG A 90 -9.17 -4.06 32.62
CA ARG A 90 -10.41 -4.60 33.19
C ARG A 90 -11.64 -3.72 32.97
N ARG A 91 -11.67 -2.97 31.86
CA ARG A 91 -12.86 -2.23 31.43
C ARG A 91 -13.91 -3.24 30.97
N ARG A 92 -15.18 -2.96 31.28
CA ARG A 92 -16.29 -3.74 30.72
C ARG A 92 -16.33 -3.50 29.21
N ILE A 93 -16.57 -4.56 28.45
CA ILE A 93 -16.69 -4.50 27.00
C ILE A 93 -18.14 -4.83 26.65
N TYR A 94 -18.81 -3.91 25.99
CA TYR A 94 -20.12 -4.11 25.39
C TYR A 94 -19.93 -4.23 23.89
N THR A 95 -20.63 -5.16 23.24
CA THR A 95 -20.52 -5.37 21.80
C THR A 95 -21.87 -5.17 21.13
N VAL A 96 -21.92 -4.27 20.14
CA VAL A 96 -23.08 -4.07 19.27
C VAL A 96 -22.70 -4.51 17.86
N ARG A 97 -23.44 -5.47 17.29
CA ARG A 97 -23.27 -5.87 15.89
C ARG A 97 -24.07 -4.94 14.99
N LEU A 98 -23.41 -4.37 13.99
CA LEU A 98 -24.04 -3.54 12.96
C LEU A 98 -24.66 -4.40 11.86
N GLU A 99 -24.12 -5.59 11.65
CA GLU A 99 -24.57 -6.58 10.68
C GLU A 99 -24.31 -8.01 11.16
N GLU A 100 -24.91 -9.00 10.48
CA GLU A 100 -24.78 -10.41 10.85
C GLU A 100 -23.40 -10.96 10.49
N VAL A 101 -22.43 -10.74 11.39
CA VAL A 101 -21.05 -11.20 11.22
C VAL A 101 -20.60 -12.08 12.36
N ALA A 102 -19.71 -13.02 12.02
CA ALA A 102 -18.98 -13.82 13.00
C ALA A 102 -17.86 -12.99 13.64
N VAL A 103 -17.56 -13.28 14.91
CA VAL A 103 -16.44 -12.64 15.61
C VAL A 103 -15.12 -12.98 14.88
N PRO A 104 -14.32 -11.99 14.48
CA PRO A 104 -13.00 -12.22 13.89
C PRO A 104 -12.10 -13.06 14.80
N LYS A 105 -11.29 -13.95 14.22
CA LYS A 105 -10.41 -14.88 14.98
C LYS A 105 -9.48 -14.19 15.99
N ASN A 106 -8.99 -13.00 15.65
CA ASN A 106 -8.15 -12.17 16.51
C ASN A 106 -8.89 -11.66 17.77
N LEU A 107 -10.22 -11.56 17.73
CA LEU A 107 -11.05 -11.12 18.85
C LEU A 107 -11.76 -12.27 19.57
N GLU A 108 -11.73 -13.49 19.02
CA GLU A 108 -12.48 -14.65 19.51
C GLU A 108 -12.17 -15.00 20.98
N LEU A 109 -10.90 -14.90 21.39
CA LEU A 109 -10.47 -15.15 22.79
C LEU A 109 -10.90 -14.06 23.77
N ILE A 110 -11.27 -12.87 23.30
CA ILE A 110 -11.69 -11.75 24.13
C ILE A 110 -13.22 -11.68 24.17
N LEU A 111 -13.87 -11.77 23.02
CA LEU A 111 -15.31 -11.59 22.86
C LEU A 111 -16.10 -12.89 22.97
N GLY A 112 -15.47 -14.07 22.85
CA GLY A 112 -16.15 -15.38 22.87
C GLY A 112 -16.88 -15.74 24.18
N SER A 113 -16.76 -14.91 25.23
CA SER A 113 -17.47 -15.05 26.50
C SER A 113 -18.41 -13.86 26.82
N THR A 114 -18.57 -12.91 25.90
CA THR A 114 -19.34 -11.67 26.11
C THR A 114 -20.66 -11.73 25.34
N GLN A 115 -21.76 -11.29 25.96
CA GLN A 115 -23.05 -11.14 25.25
C GLN A 115 -22.98 -9.95 24.28
N TRP A 116 -23.43 -10.15 23.04
CA TRP A 116 -23.58 -9.08 22.05
C TRP A 116 -25.04 -8.67 21.85
N VAL A 117 -25.22 -7.46 21.33
CA VAL A 117 -26.52 -6.88 20.98
C VAL A 117 -26.55 -6.66 19.46
N ASP A 118 -27.63 -7.09 18.81
CA ASP A 118 -27.79 -6.93 17.38
C ASP A 118 -28.58 -5.65 17.08
N SER A 119 -28.04 -4.76 16.26
CA SER A 119 -28.68 -3.49 15.92
C SER A 119 -29.99 -3.65 15.13
N TRP A 120 -30.18 -4.80 14.48
CA TRP A 120 -31.40 -5.15 13.74
C TRP A 120 -32.41 -5.98 14.55
N ALA A 121 -32.12 -6.30 15.82
CA ALA A 121 -33.07 -7.01 16.66
C ALA A 121 -34.24 -6.10 17.09
N ALA A 122 -35.44 -6.66 17.20
CA ALA A 122 -36.62 -5.90 17.59
C ALA A 122 -36.50 -5.30 19.01
N ASP A 123 -35.74 -5.95 19.89
CA ASP A 123 -35.46 -5.52 21.26
C ASP A 123 -34.18 -4.66 21.36
N TYR A 124 -33.57 -4.26 20.24
CA TYR A 124 -32.37 -3.42 20.22
C TYR A 124 -32.48 -2.16 21.08
N PRO A 125 -33.56 -1.35 21.00
CA PRO A 125 -33.68 -0.14 21.82
C PRO A 125 -33.69 -0.45 23.32
N GLU A 126 -34.34 -1.54 23.73
CA GLU A 126 -34.43 -1.97 25.13
C GLU A 126 -33.07 -2.45 25.65
N ARG A 127 -32.34 -3.23 24.86
CA ARG A 127 -30.99 -3.68 25.19
C ARG A 127 -29.99 -2.53 25.24
N LEU A 128 -30.12 -1.55 24.35
CA LEU A 128 -29.29 -0.35 24.38
C LEU A 128 -29.56 0.46 25.66
N GLN A 129 -30.82 0.62 26.06
CA GLN A 129 -31.17 1.24 27.34
C GLN A 129 -30.62 0.48 28.55
N GLN A 130 -30.58 -0.86 28.51
CA GLN A 130 -29.94 -1.65 29.55
C GLN A 130 -28.43 -1.39 29.63
N ILE A 131 -27.74 -1.24 28.50
CA ILE A 131 -26.32 -0.85 28.48
C ILE A 131 -26.17 0.53 29.14
N VAL A 132 -26.98 1.52 28.76
CA VAL A 132 -26.93 2.87 29.35
C VAL A 132 -27.17 2.84 30.85
N ALA A 133 -28.19 2.11 31.32
CA ALA A 133 -28.48 1.96 32.74
C ALA A 133 -27.31 1.32 33.50
N ASN A 134 -26.71 0.26 32.94
CA ASN A 134 -25.55 -0.40 33.52
C ASN A 134 -24.34 0.52 33.60
N VAL A 135 -24.07 1.32 32.57
CA VAL A 135 -22.96 2.28 32.56
C VAL A 135 -23.16 3.36 33.64
N LYS A 136 -24.39 3.89 33.78
CA LYS A 136 -24.72 4.90 34.81
C LYS A 136 -24.63 4.36 36.24
N GLN A 137 -25.00 3.10 36.47
CA GLN A 137 -24.93 2.46 37.78
C GLN A 137 -23.52 1.98 38.15
N THR A 138 -22.58 2.06 37.21
CA THR A 138 -21.21 1.60 37.44
C THR A 138 -20.39 2.71 38.11
N ASP A 139 -20.43 2.75 39.44
CA ASP A 139 -19.41 3.40 40.24
C ASP A 139 -18.19 2.47 40.32
N GLN A 140 -17.29 2.55 39.35
CA GLN A 140 -16.00 1.86 39.47
C GLN A 140 -15.11 2.61 40.47
N PRO A 141 -14.48 1.91 41.44
CA PRO A 141 -13.45 2.49 42.28
C PRO A 141 -12.31 2.97 41.39
N GLY A 142 -11.75 4.15 41.71
CA GLY A 142 -10.59 4.69 41.01
C GLY A 142 -9.50 3.64 40.86
N PHE A 143 -8.85 3.63 39.69
CA PHE A 143 -7.74 2.74 39.42
C PHE A 143 -6.56 3.14 40.33
N SER A 144 -6.40 2.44 41.44
CA SER A 144 -5.10 2.26 42.09
C SER A 144 -4.62 0.86 41.72
N PRO A 145 -3.42 0.69 41.13
CA PRO A 145 -2.88 -0.64 40.91
C PRO A 145 -2.62 -1.28 42.28
N THR A 146 -3.56 -2.08 42.78
CA THR A 146 -3.25 -3.00 43.88
C THR A 146 -2.31 -4.05 43.31
N PRO A 147 -1.06 -4.17 43.81
CA PRO A 147 -0.21 -5.31 43.49
C PRO A 147 -0.96 -6.60 43.86
N PRO A 148 -0.73 -7.71 43.17
CA PRO A 148 -1.44 -8.95 43.44
C PRO A 148 -1.30 -9.28 44.93
N GLY A 149 -2.41 -9.21 45.66
CA GLY A 149 -2.41 -9.43 47.10
C GLY A 149 -1.76 -10.76 47.43
N LEU A 150 -0.70 -10.71 48.26
CA LEU A 150 0.03 -11.87 48.74
C LEU A 150 -0.90 -12.97 49.31
N GLY A 151 -2.08 -12.58 49.81
CA GLY A 151 -3.05 -13.46 50.47
C GLY A 151 -3.65 -14.57 49.59
N LEU A 152 -3.85 -14.36 48.29
CA LEU A 152 -4.53 -15.35 47.44
C LEU A 152 -3.60 -16.45 46.90
N LYS A 153 -2.29 -16.17 46.79
CA LYS A 153 -1.27 -17.21 46.55
C LYS A 153 -0.94 -17.98 47.82
N LEU A 154 -0.93 -17.33 49.00
CA LEU A 154 -0.74 -18.01 50.27
C LEU A 154 -1.84 -19.05 50.53
N PHE A 155 -3.12 -18.70 50.38
CA PHE A 155 -4.23 -19.62 50.68
C PHE A 155 -4.28 -20.87 49.79
N ARG A 156 -3.80 -20.78 48.54
CA ARG A 156 -3.75 -21.93 47.61
C ARG A 156 -2.56 -22.87 47.90
N ILE A 157 -1.48 -22.35 48.47
CA ILE A 157 -0.29 -23.12 48.90
C ILE A 157 -0.52 -23.71 50.31
N LEU A 158 -1.15 -22.95 51.22
CA LEU A 158 -1.46 -23.37 52.59
C LEU A 158 -2.35 -24.63 52.67
N ARG A 159 -3.21 -24.87 51.67
CA ARG A 159 -4.12 -26.02 51.67
C ARG A 159 -3.49 -27.34 51.20
N LYS A 160 -2.30 -27.31 50.57
CA LYS A 160 -1.64 -28.52 50.03
C LYS A 160 -0.43 -29.01 50.81
N ASN A 161 0.23 -28.17 51.63
CA ASN A 161 1.47 -28.53 52.32
C ASN A 161 1.48 -28.15 53.81
N THR A 162 0.51 -28.64 54.59
CA THR A 162 0.46 -28.43 56.06
C THR A 162 1.71 -28.97 56.78
N LEU A 163 2.30 -30.06 56.27
CA LEU A 163 3.50 -30.67 56.84
C LEU A 163 4.79 -29.85 56.60
N GLY A 164 4.87 -29.12 55.49
CA GLY A 164 6.02 -28.28 55.14
C GLY A 164 6.07 -26.95 55.90
N ILE A 165 4.93 -26.44 56.36
CA ILE A 165 4.86 -25.20 57.13
C ILE A 165 5.28 -25.44 58.59
N ALA A 166 4.95 -26.61 59.15
CA ALA A 166 5.39 -27.01 60.49
C ALA A 166 6.92 -27.20 60.54
N THR A 167 7.52 -27.81 59.52
CA THR A 167 8.99 -27.95 59.45
C THR A 167 9.70 -26.62 59.27
N VAL A 168 9.18 -25.71 58.44
CA VAL A 168 9.74 -24.35 58.30
C VAL A 168 9.56 -23.55 59.58
N GLY A 169 8.42 -23.64 60.26
CA GLY A 169 8.19 -22.98 61.55
C GLY A 169 9.09 -23.51 62.67
N ILE A 170 9.33 -24.83 62.71
CA ILE A 170 10.27 -25.48 63.64
C ILE A 170 11.71 -25.08 63.31
N LEU A 171 12.09 -25.05 62.03
CA LEU A 171 13.40 -24.55 61.59
C LEU A 171 13.58 -23.08 61.95
N LEU A 172 12.57 -22.22 61.72
CA LEU A 172 12.62 -20.81 62.11
C LEU A 172 12.76 -20.67 63.63
N PHE A 173 12.04 -21.48 64.40
CA PHE A 173 12.13 -21.50 65.85
C PHE A 173 13.54 -21.91 66.32
N PHE A 174 14.13 -22.96 65.75
CA PHE A 174 15.51 -23.37 66.07
C PHE A 174 16.55 -22.37 65.59
N VAL A 175 16.37 -21.73 64.44
CA VAL A 175 17.24 -20.67 63.93
C VAL A 175 17.19 -19.46 64.86
N VAL A 176 15.99 -18.99 65.22
CA VAL A 176 15.80 -17.87 66.17
C VAL A 176 16.38 -18.23 67.55
N LYS A 177 16.17 -19.46 68.04
CA LYS A 177 16.71 -19.90 69.33
C LYS A 177 18.24 -20.06 69.30
N PHE A 178 18.80 -20.53 68.17
CA PHE A 178 20.24 -20.63 67.94
C PHE A 178 20.87 -19.23 67.92
N PHE A 179 20.25 -18.26 67.22
CA PHE A 179 20.68 -16.86 67.22
C PHE A 179 20.54 -16.17 68.59
N TYR A 180 19.50 -16.49 69.36
CA TYR A 180 19.37 -15.99 70.74
C TYR A 180 20.43 -16.59 71.69
N SER A 181 20.84 -17.84 71.47
CA SER A 181 21.82 -18.52 72.31
C SER A 181 23.29 -18.22 71.96
N SER A 182 23.56 -17.69 70.76
CA SER A 182 24.92 -17.52 70.23
C SER A 182 25.53 -16.14 70.46
N GLY A 183 24.87 -15.25 71.22
CA GLY A 183 25.51 -14.03 71.72
C GLY A 183 26.13 -13.14 70.63
N LEU A 184 25.45 -12.96 69.50
CA LEU A 184 25.86 -11.96 68.52
C LEU A 184 25.44 -10.57 69.01
N SER A 185 26.34 -9.92 69.75
CA SER A 185 26.21 -8.51 70.17
C SER A 185 26.37 -7.50 69.02
N ASN A 186 26.54 -7.96 67.78
CA ASN A 186 26.71 -7.11 66.59
C ASN A 186 25.72 -7.53 65.49
N MET A 187 24.41 -7.47 65.74
CA MET A 187 23.48 -7.25 64.62
C MET A 187 23.62 -5.79 64.18
N PRO A 188 23.72 -5.49 62.87
CA PRO A 188 23.65 -4.12 62.42
C PRO A 188 22.34 -3.53 62.90
N SER A 189 22.43 -2.40 63.61
CA SER A 189 21.27 -1.67 64.12
C SER A 189 20.40 -1.20 62.96
N ALA A 190 19.11 -1.00 63.24
CA ALA A 190 18.25 -0.25 62.33
C ALA A 190 18.88 1.12 62.06
N LEU A 191 18.73 1.62 60.84
CA LEU A 191 19.18 2.93 60.42
C LEU A 191 18.23 3.99 60.99
N ASP A 192 18.78 5.07 61.51
CA ASP A 192 18.01 6.13 62.16
C ASP A 192 17.42 7.11 61.13
N GLY A 193 18.11 7.33 60.01
CA GLY A 193 17.67 8.22 58.93
C GLY A 193 18.19 7.84 57.54
N ILE A 194 17.72 8.56 56.51
CA ILE A 194 18.17 8.35 55.13
C ILE A 194 19.62 8.81 54.93
N SER A 195 20.15 9.66 55.82
CA SER A 195 21.56 10.07 55.87
C SER A 195 22.53 8.92 56.10
N ASP A 196 22.07 7.86 56.77
CA ASP A 196 22.90 6.72 57.19
C ASP A 196 22.97 5.62 56.14
N VAL A 197 22.19 5.77 55.06
CA VAL A 197 22.15 4.81 53.96
C VAL A 197 23.46 4.87 53.17
N SER A 198 24.05 3.69 52.93
CA SER A 198 25.31 3.54 52.23
C SER A 198 25.18 2.77 50.91
N VAL A 199 26.28 2.72 50.14
CA VAL A 199 26.31 2.04 48.83
C VAL A 199 26.03 0.54 48.99
N GLU A 200 26.48 -0.04 50.11
CA GLU A 200 26.35 -1.46 50.46
C GLU A 200 24.92 -1.88 50.81
N ASP A 201 24.02 -0.93 51.08
CA ASP A 201 22.62 -1.21 51.41
C ASP A 201 21.76 -1.56 50.19
N PHE A 202 22.28 -1.37 48.97
CA PHE A 202 21.57 -1.74 47.73
C PHE A 202 22.41 -2.60 46.80
N GLN A 203 21.77 -3.64 46.27
CA GLN A 203 22.22 -4.31 45.06
C GLN A 203 21.57 -3.66 43.84
N VAL A 204 22.39 -3.19 42.91
CA VAL A 204 21.95 -2.62 41.63
C VAL A 204 21.94 -3.68 40.54
N LYS A 205 20.82 -3.80 39.80
CA LYS A 205 20.70 -4.65 38.61
C LYS A 205 20.05 -3.87 37.48
N ILE A 206 20.45 -4.15 36.24
CA ILE A 206 19.82 -3.58 35.05
C ILE A 206 19.12 -4.68 34.29
N ASN A 207 17.87 -4.42 33.90
CA ASN A 207 17.08 -5.31 33.07
C ASN A 207 16.67 -4.60 31.78
N HIS A 208 16.70 -5.33 30.67
CA HIS A 208 16.07 -4.94 29.41
C HIS A 208 14.61 -5.44 29.38
N TYR A 209 13.69 -4.56 29.03
CA TYR A 209 12.29 -4.87 28.82
C TYR A 209 11.98 -4.79 27.32
N GLU A 210 11.72 -5.95 26.71
CA GLU A 210 11.49 -6.07 25.26
C GLU A 210 10.29 -5.21 24.77
N LEU A 211 9.26 -5.08 25.60
CA LEU A 211 8.09 -4.28 25.28
C LEU A 211 8.39 -2.80 25.56
N GLY A 212 8.64 -2.03 24.51
CA GLY A 212 9.02 -0.62 24.59
C GLY A 212 10.54 -0.38 24.52
N ASP A 213 11.34 -1.43 24.37
CA ASP A 213 12.81 -1.38 24.22
C ASP A 213 13.49 -0.48 25.27
N SER A 214 13.10 -0.66 26.54
CA SER A 214 13.55 0.17 27.66
C SER A 214 14.48 -0.58 28.61
N TYR A 215 15.38 0.15 29.25
CA TYR A 215 16.29 -0.37 30.26
C TYR A 215 15.90 0.21 31.61
N ARG A 216 15.84 -0.61 32.66
CA ARG A 216 15.54 -0.13 34.02
C ARG A 216 16.60 -0.56 35.02
N ILE A 217 16.94 0.37 35.91
CA ILE A 217 17.83 0.14 37.05
C ILE A 217 16.96 -0.23 38.24
N ASN A 218 17.21 -1.41 38.79
CA ASN A 218 16.56 -1.91 39.98
C ASN A 218 17.50 -1.73 41.17
N PHE A 219 17.06 -0.96 42.16
CA PHE A 219 17.73 -0.83 43.45
C PHE A 219 17.07 -1.81 44.43
N THR A 220 17.74 -2.93 44.69
CA THR A 220 17.23 -3.97 45.60
C THR A 220 17.89 -3.80 46.96
N PRO A 221 17.14 -3.51 48.03
CA PRO A 221 17.71 -3.36 49.35
C PRO A 221 18.32 -4.70 49.82
N ILE A 222 19.53 -4.64 50.36
CA ILE A 222 20.27 -5.78 50.91
C ILE A 222 20.80 -5.42 52.31
N GLY A 223 21.08 -6.43 53.14
CA GLY A 223 21.53 -6.23 54.51
C GLY A 223 20.39 -6.15 55.53
N VAL A 224 20.72 -6.42 56.80
CA VAL A 224 19.74 -6.53 57.90
C VAL A 224 19.36 -5.16 58.46
N GLY A 225 20.23 -4.14 58.32
CA GLY A 225 19.98 -2.77 58.81
C GLY A 225 18.82 -2.09 58.10
N LEU A 226 18.90 -1.91 56.78
CA LEU A 226 17.81 -1.32 55.99
C LEU A 226 16.52 -2.15 56.07
N ALA A 227 16.61 -3.48 56.06
CA ALA A 227 15.45 -4.38 56.16
C ALA A 227 14.74 -4.34 57.53
N SER A 228 15.45 -3.99 58.61
CA SER A 228 14.88 -3.84 59.96
C SER A 228 14.38 -2.43 60.26
N SER A 229 14.63 -1.46 59.37
CA SER A 229 14.26 -0.05 59.52
C SER A 229 12.85 0.21 58.98
N LEU A 230 11.82 -0.23 59.72
CA LEU A 230 10.41 -0.10 59.32
C LEU A 230 10.00 1.35 59.00
N SER A 231 10.59 2.32 59.70
CA SER A 231 10.37 3.76 59.50
C SER A 231 10.85 4.27 58.14
N LEU A 232 11.82 3.58 57.52
CA LEU A 232 12.38 3.96 56.23
C LEU A 232 11.70 3.21 55.09
N ILE A 233 11.57 1.88 55.18
CA ILE A 233 11.04 1.05 54.08
C ILE A 233 9.55 1.29 53.76
N THR A 234 8.81 1.93 54.67
CA THR A 234 7.39 2.27 54.49
C THR A 234 7.17 3.63 53.83
N LYS A 235 8.22 4.44 53.67
CA LYS A 235 8.18 5.76 53.04
C LYS A 235 8.52 5.70 51.56
N GLN A 236 8.23 6.81 50.87
CA GLN A 236 8.66 7.07 49.51
C GLN A 236 9.76 8.13 49.51
N TYR A 237 10.68 8.01 48.55
CA TYR A 237 11.84 8.89 48.40
C TYR A 237 11.97 9.34 46.95
N TYR A 238 12.48 10.55 46.75
CA TYR A 238 13.00 10.97 45.46
C TYR A 238 14.33 10.26 45.22
N TYR A 239 14.38 9.47 44.15
CA TYR A 239 15.60 8.93 43.59
C TYR A 239 16.15 9.92 42.58
N ASN A 240 17.17 10.67 43.00
CA ASN A 240 17.89 11.59 42.12
C ASN A 240 19.10 10.86 41.53
N LEU A 241 18.95 10.34 40.32
CA LEU A 241 20.01 9.66 39.57
C LEU A 241 20.77 10.65 38.69
N LYS A 242 22.09 10.60 38.73
CA LYS A 242 22.98 11.33 37.82
C LYS A 242 23.97 10.37 37.17
N PHE A 243 23.90 10.28 35.85
CA PHE A 243 24.77 9.45 35.03
C PHE A 243 26.06 10.20 34.67
N ASP A 244 27.13 9.46 34.39
CA ASP A 244 28.43 10.01 33.99
C ASP A 244 28.42 10.68 32.61
N ASN A 245 27.48 10.32 31.75
CA ASN A 245 27.21 10.99 30.47
C ASN A 245 26.45 12.32 30.59
N GLY A 246 26.19 12.81 31.81
CA GLY A 246 25.47 14.06 32.08
C GLY A 246 23.95 13.92 32.17
N THR A 247 23.38 12.76 31.83
CA THR A 247 21.95 12.50 31.96
C THR A 247 21.53 12.46 33.43
N SER A 248 20.33 12.94 33.75
CA SER A 248 19.81 12.92 35.12
C SER A 248 18.34 12.52 35.14
N VAL A 249 17.94 11.74 36.13
CA VAL A 249 16.57 11.25 36.31
C VAL A 249 16.15 11.52 37.74
N ARG A 250 14.93 12.00 37.93
CA ARG A 250 14.31 12.16 39.24
C ARG A 250 12.97 11.45 39.25
N GLU A 251 12.82 10.44 40.10
CA GLU A 251 11.59 9.66 40.22
C GLU A 251 11.27 9.35 41.68
N ILE A 252 9.97 9.30 42.03
CA ILE A 252 9.53 8.93 43.38
C ILE A 252 9.31 7.42 43.43
N ASN A 253 9.99 6.74 44.34
CA ASN A 253 9.84 5.29 44.57
C ASN A 253 9.97 4.95 46.06
N GLY A 254 9.52 3.77 46.45
CA GLY A 254 9.83 3.21 47.78
C GLY A 254 11.20 2.52 47.81
N LEU A 255 11.79 2.34 48.99
CA LEU A 255 13.11 1.69 49.13
C LEU A 255 13.13 0.22 48.71
N VAL A 256 11.96 -0.44 48.70
CA VAL A 256 11.81 -1.83 48.29
C VAL A 256 11.28 -1.90 46.87
N GLY A 257 12.09 -2.41 45.94
CA GLY A 257 11.67 -2.70 44.58
C GLY A 257 11.58 -1.49 43.65
N ALA A 258 12.34 -0.42 43.93
CA ALA A 258 12.47 0.71 43.01
C ALA A 258 13.02 0.24 41.66
N GLN A 259 12.26 0.52 40.59
CA GLN A 259 12.65 0.25 39.21
C GLN A 259 12.57 1.55 38.43
N ILE A 260 13.72 2.12 38.10
CA ILE A 260 13.80 3.44 37.47
C ILE A 260 14.23 3.26 36.02
N GLU A 261 13.48 3.85 35.11
CA GLU A 261 13.78 3.78 33.69
C GLU A 261 15.00 4.62 33.34
N ILE A 262 15.93 4.04 32.58
CA ILE A 262 17.07 4.76 32.02
C ILE A 262 16.56 5.46 30.76
N PRO A 263 16.59 6.80 30.70
CA PRO A 263 16.18 7.55 29.52
C PRO A 263 17.13 7.28 28.35
N GLU A 264 16.73 7.68 27.14
CA GLU A 264 17.61 7.63 25.98
C GLU A 264 18.86 8.50 26.20
N PHE A 265 19.99 8.00 25.72
CA PHE A 265 21.30 8.62 25.85
C PHE A 265 22.06 8.52 24.51
N ASP A 266 22.82 9.55 24.17
CA ASP A 266 23.70 9.54 23.00
C ASP A 266 24.95 8.69 23.23
N GLU A 267 25.50 8.73 24.45
CA GLU A 267 26.63 7.93 24.90
C GLU A 267 26.20 7.00 26.05
N VAL A 268 26.53 5.71 25.95
CA VAL A 268 26.11 4.70 26.94
C VAL A 268 26.83 4.97 28.28
N PRO A 269 26.09 5.26 29.37
CA PRO A 269 26.71 5.56 30.66
C PRO A 269 27.29 4.29 31.30
N LEU A 270 28.39 4.46 32.04
CA LEU A 270 29.06 3.37 32.75
C LEU A 270 28.91 3.49 34.27
N ASN A 271 28.49 4.65 34.76
CA ASN A 271 28.33 4.92 36.18
C ASN A 271 27.05 5.73 36.44
N VAL A 272 26.45 5.48 37.61
CA VAL A 272 25.29 6.24 38.09
C VAL A 272 25.50 6.61 39.56
N THR A 273 25.18 7.85 39.89
CA THR A 273 25.16 8.37 41.26
C THR A 273 23.72 8.53 41.70
N LEU A 274 23.33 7.89 42.81
CA LEU A 274 22.02 8.02 43.44
C LEU A 274 22.11 8.94 44.67
N ILE A 275 21.21 9.91 44.77
CA ILE A 275 20.93 10.65 46.00
C ILE A 275 19.47 10.43 46.35
N LEU A 276 19.22 9.79 47.49
CA LEU A 276 17.87 9.63 48.04
C LEU A 276 17.49 10.90 48.79
N GLU A 277 16.26 11.37 48.60
CA GLU A 277 15.72 12.54 49.28
C GLU A 277 14.33 12.21 49.83
N ASP A 278 14.14 12.37 51.15
CA ASP A 278 12.83 12.24 51.80
C ASP A 278 11.92 13.42 51.37
N LEU A 279 10.61 13.28 51.54
CA LEU A 279 9.62 14.32 51.24
C LEU A 279 9.81 15.60 52.07
N ASP A 280 10.47 15.48 53.24
CA ASP A 280 10.86 16.60 54.10
C ASP A 280 12.19 17.26 53.68
N GLY A 281 12.83 16.78 52.61
CA GLY A 281 14.03 17.37 52.00
C GLY A 281 15.37 16.90 52.57
N GLU A 282 15.38 15.96 53.52
CA GLU A 282 16.60 15.30 54.01
C GLU A 282 17.20 14.39 52.92
N LYS A 283 18.53 14.37 52.79
CA LYS A 283 19.24 13.67 51.69
C LYS A 283 20.25 12.66 52.20
N SER A 284 20.38 11.55 51.48
CA SER A 284 21.50 10.61 51.67
C SER A 284 22.83 11.21 51.18
N ALA A 285 23.94 10.60 51.58
CA ALA A 285 25.19 10.79 50.87
C ALA A 285 25.06 10.33 49.39
N PRO A 286 25.87 10.87 48.47
CA PRO A 286 25.93 10.38 47.09
C PRO A 286 26.38 8.91 47.04
N LEU A 287 25.53 8.04 46.50
CA LEU A 287 25.78 6.61 46.37
C LEU A 287 26.25 6.32 44.94
N HIS A 288 27.50 5.89 44.76
CA HIS A 288 28.11 5.68 43.44
C HIS A 288 28.06 4.20 43.05
N TYR A 289 27.47 3.90 41.88
CA TYR A 289 27.36 2.54 41.33
C TYR A 289 27.94 2.46 39.93
N ALA A 290 28.77 1.43 39.69
CA ALA A 290 29.20 1.07 38.35
C ALA A 290 28.11 0.22 37.66
N ILE A 291 27.83 0.51 36.39
CA ILE A 291 26.84 -0.18 35.55
C ILE A 291 27.41 -0.73 34.23
N PRO A 292 28.58 -1.42 34.23
CA PRO A 292 29.24 -1.91 33.02
C PRO A 292 28.44 -2.95 32.23
N GLN A 293 27.41 -3.54 32.83
CA GLN A 293 26.46 -4.46 32.19
C GLN A 293 25.56 -3.78 31.15
N LEU A 294 25.34 -2.46 31.21
CA LEU A 294 24.40 -1.78 30.32
C LEU A 294 24.81 -1.87 28.83
N PRO A 295 26.06 -1.54 28.42
CA PRO A 295 26.51 -1.76 27.04
C PRO A 295 26.35 -3.20 26.56
N TYR A 296 26.67 -4.18 27.42
CA TYR A 296 26.51 -5.60 27.10
C TYR A 296 25.05 -5.97 26.85
N LEU A 297 24.13 -5.50 27.70
CA LEU A 297 22.70 -5.76 27.55
C LEU A 297 22.14 -5.13 26.27
N ILE A 298 22.61 -3.94 25.89
CA ILE A 298 22.22 -3.27 24.64
C ILE A 298 22.63 -4.10 23.44
N GLU A 299 23.90 -4.52 23.40
CA GLU A 299 24.40 -5.38 22.32
C GLU A 299 23.69 -6.74 22.31
N GLU A 300 23.46 -7.37 23.47
CA GLU A 300 22.73 -8.65 23.56
C GLU A 300 21.29 -8.52 23.05
N ALA A 301 20.58 -7.46 23.43
CA ALA A 301 19.22 -7.17 22.97
C ALA A 301 19.19 -6.97 21.44
N LYS A 302 20.15 -6.20 20.90
CA LYS A 302 20.32 -5.99 19.45
C LYS A 302 20.57 -7.31 18.72
N HIS A 303 21.46 -8.17 19.22
CA HIS A 303 21.73 -9.49 18.64
C HIS A 303 20.49 -10.40 18.66
N LYS A 304 19.75 -10.44 19.79
CA LYS A 304 18.49 -11.19 19.89
C LYS A 304 17.45 -10.70 18.90
N ARG A 305 17.30 -9.37 18.77
CA ARG A 305 16.39 -8.73 17.81
C ARG A 305 16.74 -9.07 16.36
N ILE A 306 18.00 -8.92 15.95
CA ILE A 306 18.47 -9.27 14.61
C ILE A 306 18.24 -10.76 14.33
N LYS A 307 18.59 -11.65 15.27
CA LYS A 307 18.38 -13.09 15.13
C LYS A 307 16.90 -13.42 14.91
N LYS A 308 15.99 -12.78 15.64
CA LYS A 308 14.54 -12.91 15.49
C LYS A 308 14.07 -12.45 14.11
N LEU A 309 14.56 -11.31 13.62
CA LEU A 309 14.24 -10.79 12.28
C LEU A 309 14.71 -11.74 11.17
N ILE A 310 15.96 -12.23 11.25
CA ILE A 310 16.52 -13.19 10.30
C ILE A 310 15.68 -14.49 10.29
N THR A 311 15.34 -15.03 11.45
CA THR A 311 14.53 -16.26 11.51
C THR A 311 13.10 -16.05 11.00
N LEU A 312 12.48 -14.89 11.24
CA LEU A 312 11.19 -14.55 10.67
C LEU A 312 11.24 -14.47 9.14
N PHE A 313 12.27 -13.81 8.60
CA PHE A 313 12.49 -13.68 7.17
C PHE A 313 12.76 -15.03 6.52
N ASN A 314 13.66 -15.84 7.08
CA ASN A 314 13.98 -17.18 6.57
C ASN A 314 12.77 -18.12 6.55
N LYS A 315 11.81 -17.92 7.45
CA LYS A 315 10.59 -18.74 7.50
C LYS A 315 9.59 -18.38 6.40
N SER A 316 9.48 -17.12 6.04
CA SER A 316 8.33 -16.60 5.29
C SER A 316 8.71 -15.99 3.94
N GLY A 317 9.96 -15.54 3.77
CA GLY A 317 10.38 -14.76 2.60
C GLY A 317 9.38 -13.65 2.32
N THR A 318 8.96 -12.89 3.34
CA THR A 318 7.92 -11.86 3.17
C THR A 318 8.41 -10.78 2.23
N THR A 319 8.18 -10.98 0.94
CA THR A 319 8.32 -10.02 -0.13
C THR A 319 6.96 -9.90 -0.77
N TYR A 320 6.42 -8.69 -0.79
CA TYR A 320 5.11 -8.39 -1.33
C TYR A 320 5.28 -7.43 -2.51
N CYS A 321 4.62 -7.71 -3.62
CA CYS A 321 4.66 -6.84 -4.79
C CYS A 321 3.25 -6.41 -5.17
N SER A 322 3.06 -5.11 -5.34
CA SER A 322 1.77 -4.50 -5.68
C SER A 322 1.88 -3.53 -6.84
N PRO A 323 0.80 -3.37 -7.63
CA PRO A 323 0.75 -2.36 -8.68
C PRO A 323 1.03 -0.95 -8.13
N ILE A 324 1.81 -0.17 -8.87
CA ILE A 324 2.08 1.23 -8.54
C ILE A 324 0.91 2.09 -9.04
N THR A 325 0.43 2.99 -8.19
CA THR A 325 -0.64 3.92 -8.56
C THR A 325 -0.09 5.14 -9.31
N PRO A 326 -0.73 5.56 -10.42
CA PRO A 326 -2.00 5.06 -10.92
C PRO A 326 -1.85 3.77 -11.72
N PHE A 327 -2.86 2.90 -11.61
CA PHE A 327 -2.91 1.51 -12.09
C PHE A 327 -2.55 1.28 -13.58
N TYR A 328 -2.43 2.34 -14.38
CA TYR A 328 -2.24 2.29 -15.83
C TYR A 328 -0.85 1.79 -16.28
N ALA A 329 0.15 1.81 -15.41
CA ALA A 329 1.51 1.45 -15.81
C ALA A 329 1.73 -0.07 -15.90
N GLY A 330 0.89 -0.89 -15.27
CA GLY A 330 1.16 -2.33 -15.18
C GLY A 330 2.52 -2.64 -14.54
N VAL A 331 3.01 -1.78 -13.64
CA VAL A 331 4.26 -1.98 -12.91
C VAL A 331 3.93 -2.42 -11.51
N LYS A 332 4.66 -3.42 -10.99
CA LYS A 332 4.62 -3.79 -9.57
C LYS A 332 5.90 -3.32 -8.88
N ALA A 333 5.74 -2.54 -7.80
CA ALA A 333 6.81 -2.32 -6.83
C ALA A 333 6.79 -3.45 -5.81
N CYS A 334 7.97 -3.93 -5.44
CA CYS A 334 8.17 -4.95 -4.43
C CYS A 334 8.74 -4.33 -3.15
N TYR A 335 8.35 -4.93 -2.02
CA TYR A 335 8.67 -4.47 -0.68
C TYR A 335 9.00 -5.67 0.19
N PHE A 336 9.95 -5.51 1.10
CA PHE A 336 10.11 -6.46 2.20
C PHE A 336 9.00 -6.24 3.23
N GLY A 337 8.28 -7.29 3.60
CA GLY A 337 7.16 -7.24 4.55
C GLY A 337 5.89 -7.92 4.03
N SER A 338 4.85 -7.94 4.85
CA SER A 338 3.53 -8.48 4.52
C SER A 338 2.58 -7.38 4.05
N PHE A 339 1.69 -7.70 3.10
CA PHE A 339 0.50 -6.91 2.72
C PHE A 339 0.70 -5.38 2.72
N GLY A 340 1.53 -4.87 1.81
CA GLY A 340 1.65 -3.43 1.54
C GLY A 340 2.37 -2.59 2.62
N GLN A 341 2.74 -3.17 3.76
CA GLN A 341 3.48 -2.49 4.83
C GLN A 341 4.99 -2.72 4.69
N GLY A 342 5.58 -2.19 3.61
CA GLY A 342 7.01 -2.30 3.38
C GLY A 342 7.84 -1.92 4.62
N LYS A 343 8.96 -2.61 4.83
CA LYS A 343 9.87 -2.34 5.93
C LYS A 343 10.63 -1.03 5.70
N LYS A 344 10.86 -0.29 6.79
CA LYS A 344 11.69 0.91 6.78
C LYS A 344 13.11 0.54 6.43
N TYR A 345 13.74 1.36 5.60
CA TYR A 345 15.11 1.15 5.15
C TYR A 345 16.09 1.03 6.32
N GLN A 346 15.96 1.87 7.36
CA GLN A 346 16.77 1.80 8.58
C GLN A 346 16.67 0.47 9.35
N GLU A 347 15.50 -0.18 9.33
CA GLU A 347 15.35 -1.51 9.93
C GLU A 347 16.08 -2.56 9.09
N LEU A 348 15.98 -2.48 7.76
CA LEU A 348 16.64 -3.43 6.85
C LEU A 348 18.17 -3.31 6.93
N LEU A 349 18.69 -2.08 7.05
CA LEU A 349 20.12 -1.81 7.24
C LEU A 349 20.71 -2.49 8.48
N SER A 350 19.88 -2.86 9.47
CA SER A 350 20.36 -3.50 10.69
C SER A 350 20.68 -4.99 10.52
N TYR A 351 20.26 -5.62 9.42
CA TYR A 351 20.47 -7.06 9.23
C TYR A 351 20.66 -7.54 7.78
N ILE A 352 20.32 -6.75 6.76
CA ILE A 352 20.45 -7.10 5.34
C ILE A 352 21.64 -6.37 4.70
N ASN A 353 22.48 -7.12 3.99
CA ASN A 353 23.58 -6.60 3.20
C ASN A 353 23.21 -6.54 1.70
N TYR A 354 22.77 -7.66 1.13
CA TYR A 354 22.41 -7.73 -0.28
C TYR A 354 21.05 -8.36 -0.52
N PHE A 355 20.38 -7.86 -1.56
CA PHE A 355 19.23 -8.51 -2.18
C PHE A 355 19.62 -8.96 -3.58
N SER A 356 19.43 -10.25 -3.88
CA SER A 356 19.73 -10.83 -5.19
C SER A 356 18.50 -11.47 -5.80
N TYR A 357 18.29 -11.32 -7.11
CA TYR A 357 17.19 -11.96 -7.82
C TYR A 357 17.54 -12.36 -9.26
N GLY A 358 16.76 -13.27 -9.84
CA GLY A 358 16.90 -13.73 -11.22
C GLY A 358 15.85 -14.76 -11.63
N GLU A 359 15.77 -15.09 -12.92
CA GLU A 359 14.82 -16.09 -13.45
C GLU A 359 15.25 -17.54 -13.17
N GLN A 360 16.52 -17.76 -12.83
CA GLN A 360 17.06 -19.09 -12.53
C GLN A 360 17.42 -19.17 -11.05
N LYS A 361 16.93 -20.21 -10.37
CA LYS A 361 17.18 -20.45 -8.94
C LYS A 361 18.67 -20.47 -8.56
N ASN A 362 19.54 -20.92 -9.47
CA ASN A 362 20.98 -21.06 -9.24
C ASN A 362 21.81 -19.89 -9.83
N ALA A 363 21.17 -18.91 -10.47
CA ALA A 363 21.83 -17.77 -11.09
C ALA A 363 21.05 -16.47 -10.83
N LEU A 364 21.24 -15.92 -9.64
CA LEU A 364 20.67 -14.63 -9.21
C LEU A 364 21.60 -13.49 -9.65
N ILE A 365 21.51 -13.13 -10.93
CA ILE A 365 22.45 -12.22 -11.60
C ILE A 365 22.21 -10.74 -11.28
N ASN A 366 21.03 -10.38 -10.77
CA ASN A 366 20.71 -9.01 -10.37
C ASN A 366 20.91 -8.87 -8.87
N ARG A 367 21.60 -7.81 -8.43
CA ARG A 367 21.93 -7.59 -7.02
C ARG A 367 21.78 -6.12 -6.64
N ILE A 368 21.32 -5.87 -5.43
CA ILE A 368 21.25 -4.56 -4.80
C ILE A 368 22.02 -4.65 -3.49
N ASN A 369 23.02 -3.79 -3.30
CA ASN A 369 23.70 -3.60 -2.04
C ASN A 369 22.87 -2.62 -1.20
N LEU A 370 22.28 -3.07 -0.10
CA LEU A 370 21.47 -2.20 0.75
C LEU A 370 22.32 -1.25 1.59
N GLN A 371 23.62 -1.47 1.74
CA GLN A 371 24.49 -0.60 2.56
C GLN A 371 24.99 0.61 1.76
N THR A 372 25.38 0.39 0.50
CA THR A 372 25.90 1.43 -0.39
C THR A 372 24.89 1.91 -1.41
N LEU A 373 23.80 1.18 -1.59
CA LEU A 373 22.78 1.39 -2.63
C LEU A 373 23.30 1.22 -4.07
N ASP A 374 24.41 0.49 -4.23
CA ASP A 374 24.91 0.09 -5.54
C ASP A 374 24.12 -1.09 -6.11
N THR A 375 23.98 -1.11 -7.44
CA THR A 375 23.27 -2.17 -8.17
C THR A 375 24.17 -2.89 -9.16
N GLN A 376 23.92 -4.18 -9.34
CA GLN A 376 24.50 -4.99 -10.41
C GLN A 376 23.37 -5.61 -11.24
N GLY A 377 23.43 -5.48 -12.56
CA GLY A 377 22.39 -5.96 -13.47
C GLY A 377 21.26 -4.95 -13.67
N VAL A 378 20.03 -5.43 -13.87
CA VAL A 378 18.83 -4.61 -14.16
C VAL A 378 18.01 -4.28 -12.91
N ALA A 379 18.67 -4.18 -11.77
CA ALA A 379 18.02 -3.94 -10.48
C ALA A 379 17.71 -2.45 -10.29
N GLY A 380 16.46 -2.14 -9.94
CA GLY A 380 16.04 -0.79 -9.57
C GLY A 380 15.54 -0.75 -8.13
N TYR A 381 15.85 0.33 -7.41
CA TYR A 381 15.32 0.57 -6.08
C TYR A 381 14.99 2.05 -5.88
N LYS A 382 14.12 2.32 -4.92
CA LYS A 382 13.84 3.67 -4.46
C LYS A 382 13.56 3.68 -2.97
N LEU A 383 13.91 4.80 -2.35
CA LEU A 383 13.51 5.11 -0.99
C LEU A 383 12.26 5.99 -1.08
N ASN A 384 11.21 5.58 -0.40
CA ASN A 384 10.00 6.37 -0.32
C ASN A 384 10.20 7.48 0.73
N ASP A 385 10.31 8.73 0.26
CA ASP A 385 10.60 9.89 1.12
C ASP A 385 9.50 10.16 2.16
N SER A 386 8.27 9.67 1.95
CA SER A 386 7.13 9.93 2.85
C SER A 386 7.11 9.04 4.10
N ASN A 387 7.52 7.78 3.98
CA ASN A 387 7.42 6.77 5.04
C ASN A 387 8.75 6.05 5.34
N GLY A 388 9.79 6.31 4.53
CA GLY A 388 11.13 5.73 4.65
C GLY A 388 11.23 4.26 4.22
N THR A 389 10.26 3.72 3.48
CA THR A 389 10.27 2.31 3.05
C THR A 389 11.21 2.09 1.88
N PHE A 390 11.91 0.95 1.89
CA PHE A 390 12.71 0.49 0.77
C PHE A 390 11.83 -0.23 -0.25
N GLU A 391 11.78 0.31 -1.46
CA GLU A 391 11.03 -0.24 -2.58
C GLU A 391 12.01 -0.71 -3.64
N PHE A 392 11.74 -1.84 -4.28
CA PHE A 392 12.54 -2.30 -5.40
C PHE A 392 11.67 -2.80 -6.55
N PHE A 393 12.19 -2.66 -7.75
CA PHE A 393 11.53 -3.06 -8.96
C PHE A 393 12.13 -4.36 -9.48
N ILE A 394 11.25 -5.33 -9.77
CA ILE A 394 11.60 -6.54 -10.51
C ILE A 394 10.78 -6.53 -11.81
N PRO A 395 11.42 -6.66 -12.99
CA PRO A 395 10.71 -6.71 -14.25
C PRO A 395 9.68 -7.85 -14.27
N MET A 396 8.44 -7.55 -14.64
CA MET A 396 7.43 -8.60 -14.80
C MET A 396 7.74 -9.40 -16.07
N THR A 397 7.87 -10.72 -15.93
CA THR A 397 8.00 -11.65 -17.05
C THR A 397 7.01 -12.81 -16.88
N ASP A 398 6.84 -13.59 -17.93
CA ASP A 398 6.06 -14.84 -17.91
C ASP A 398 6.75 -15.96 -17.08
N LYS A 399 7.97 -15.70 -16.61
CA LYS A 399 8.75 -16.63 -15.80
C LYS A 399 8.68 -16.29 -14.33
N THR A 400 8.73 -17.34 -13.52
CA THR A 400 8.93 -17.22 -12.08
C THR A 400 10.29 -16.62 -11.78
N HIS A 401 10.32 -15.60 -10.93
CA HIS A 401 11.55 -15.04 -10.41
C HIS A 401 11.93 -15.76 -9.11
N PHE A 402 13.22 -15.81 -8.85
CA PHE A 402 13.79 -16.28 -7.59
C PHE A 402 14.56 -15.15 -6.95
N TYR A 403 14.58 -15.11 -5.63
CA TYR A 403 15.37 -14.13 -4.90
C TYR A 403 15.95 -14.71 -3.61
N GLN A 404 17.00 -14.08 -3.13
CA GLN A 404 17.72 -14.42 -1.92
C GLN A 404 18.26 -13.16 -1.26
N VAL A 405 18.31 -13.17 0.07
CA VAL A 405 18.93 -12.12 0.87
C VAL A 405 20.22 -12.63 1.47
N GLU A 406 21.26 -11.79 1.45
CA GLU A 406 22.49 -11.99 2.19
C GLU A 406 22.50 -11.03 3.38
N TYR A 407 22.71 -11.57 4.57
CA TYR A 407 22.69 -10.83 5.83
C TYR A 407 24.07 -10.20 6.11
N ILE A 408 24.11 -9.25 7.04
CA ILE A 408 25.36 -8.56 7.43
C ILE A 408 26.41 -9.52 8.01
N ASN A 409 25.97 -10.62 8.62
CA ASN A 409 26.86 -11.68 9.10
C ASN A 409 27.40 -12.60 7.97
N GLY A 410 27.04 -12.35 6.71
CA GLY A 410 27.45 -13.14 5.55
C GLY A 410 26.60 -14.40 5.29
N GLU A 411 25.69 -14.75 6.19
CA GLU A 411 24.75 -15.85 5.96
C GLU A 411 23.73 -15.49 4.88
N LYS A 412 23.23 -16.50 4.16
CA LYS A 412 22.22 -16.31 3.11
C LYS A 412 20.91 -16.95 3.49
N SER A 413 19.81 -16.29 3.12
CA SER A 413 18.47 -16.85 3.27
C SER A 413 18.27 -18.07 2.34
N PRO A 414 17.21 -18.88 2.54
CA PRO A 414 16.70 -19.74 1.49
C PRO A 414 16.42 -18.93 0.20
N VAL A 415 16.44 -19.62 -0.94
CA VAL A 415 16.00 -19.03 -2.20
C VAL A 415 14.48 -19.13 -2.28
N PHE A 416 13.82 -17.98 -2.33
CA PHE A 416 12.37 -17.87 -2.43
C PHE A 416 11.95 -17.66 -3.88
N SER A 417 10.72 -18.04 -4.21
CA SER A 417 10.12 -17.78 -5.52
C SER A 417 9.12 -16.64 -5.45
N LEU A 418 9.09 -15.82 -6.48
CA LEU A 418 8.20 -14.69 -6.63
C LEU A 418 7.51 -14.80 -7.99
N ASN A 419 6.17 -14.92 -7.96
CA ASN A 419 5.38 -14.91 -9.17
C ASN A 419 4.81 -13.50 -9.38
N LEU A 420 5.31 -12.82 -10.40
CA LEU A 420 4.95 -11.45 -10.72
C LEU A 420 3.89 -11.34 -11.81
N SER A 421 3.59 -12.41 -12.54
CA SER A 421 2.67 -12.39 -13.68
C SER A 421 1.23 -12.78 -13.30
N SER A 422 0.27 -12.01 -13.79
CA SER A 422 -1.16 -12.31 -13.86
C SER A 422 -1.58 -12.45 -15.33
N PRO A 423 -2.59 -13.27 -15.68
CA PRO A 423 -3.06 -13.42 -17.07
C PRO A 423 -3.54 -12.12 -17.74
N ASN A 424 -3.76 -11.04 -16.97
CA ASN A 424 -4.13 -9.71 -17.47
C ASN A 424 -2.99 -8.69 -17.43
N ASP A 425 -1.78 -9.09 -17.01
CA ASP A 425 -0.65 -8.18 -16.92
C ASP A 425 -0.04 -7.99 -18.32
N GLY A 426 0.22 -6.73 -18.67
CA GLY A 426 0.83 -6.32 -19.92
C GLY A 426 2.23 -6.92 -20.17
N ASN A 427 2.75 -6.77 -21.39
CA ASN A 427 4.13 -7.13 -21.68
C ASN A 427 5.08 -6.00 -21.27
N ASN A 428 6.15 -6.35 -20.57
CA ASN A 428 7.20 -5.44 -20.14
C ASN A 428 8.51 -5.80 -20.85
N TYR A 429 9.16 -4.81 -21.45
CA TYR A 429 10.41 -4.98 -22.19
C TYR A 429 11.49 -4.10 -21.57
N HIS A 430 12.57 -4.72 -21.07
CA HIS A 430 13.77 -3.97 -20.72
C HIS A 430 14.41 -3.42 -22.00
N ILE A 431 14.71 -2.13 -22.02
CA ILE A 431 15.36 -1.48 -23.15
C ILE A 431 16.87 -1.53 -22.89
N ASN A 432 17.60 -2.16 -23.80
CA ASN A 432 19.04 -2.26 -23.67
C ASN A 432 19.71 -0.89 -23.83
N SER A 433 20.62 -0.59 -22.91
CA SER A 433 21.49 0.58 -22.95
C SER A 433 22.85 0.23 -23.56
N SER A 434 23.43 1.16 -24.31
CA SER A 434 24.83 1.12 -24.73
C SER A 434 25.77 1.78 -23.71
N THR A 435 25.23 2.52 -22.75
CA THR A 435 25.95 3.18 -21.66
C THR A 435 26.10 2.24 -20.45
N PRO A 436 27.32 2.05 -19.90
CA PRO A 436 27.52 1.37 -18.62
C PRO A 436 26.76 2.07 -17.48
N ASP A 437 26.30 1.30 -16.49
CA ASP A 437 25.58 1.81 -15.30
C ASP A 437 24.35 2.68 -15.60
N ALA A 438 23.76 2.51 -16.79
CA ALA A 438 22.58 3.25 -17.19
C ALA A 438 21.38 2.92 -16.32
N ILE A 439 20.54 3.93 -16.07
CA ILE A 439 19.28 3.78 -15.36
C ILE A 439 18.45 2.70 -16.08
N PRO A 440 18.01 1.63 -15.40
CA PRO A 440 17.20 0.61 -16.05
C PRO A 440 15.90 1.23 -16.62
N LEU A 441 15.67 1.05 -17.91
CA LEU A 441 14.54 1.64 -18.63
C LEU A 441 13.66 0.53 -19.19
N PHE A 442 12.35 0.66 -18.97
CA PHE A 442 11.36 -0.34 -19.33
C PHE A 442 10.30 0.25 -20.23
N LEU A 443 9.87 -0.54 -21.21
CA LEU A 443 8.72 -0.27 -22.04
C LEU A 443 7.56 -1.16 -21.63
N LEU A 444 6.41 -0.55 -21.37
CA LEU A 444 5.28 -1.21 -20.77
C LEU A 444 4.03 -0.99 -21.61
N GLN A 445 3.25 -2.05 -21.77
CA GLN A 445 1.97 -1.98 -22.44
C GLN A 445 0.90 -2.68 -21.62
N TRP A 446 0.11 -1.93 -20.85
CA TRP A 446 -0.89 -2.51 -19.94
C TRP A 446 -1.97 -3.31 -20.67
N LEU A 447 -2.51 -2.76 -21.76
CA LEU A 447 -3.44 -3.44 -22.66
C LEU A 447 -2.95 -3.27 -24.09
N PRO A 448 -3.27 -4.19 -25.02
CA PRO A 448 -2.88 -4.07 -26.42
C PRO A 448 -3.33 -2.76 -27.11
N THR A 449 -4.31 -2.07 -26.54
CA THR A 449 -4.86 -0.80 -27.03
C THR A 449 -4.38 0.44 -26.25
N SER A 450 -3.61 0.26 -25.18
CA SER A 450 -3.04 1.37 -24.39
C SER A 450 -1.76 1.89 -25.05
N PRO A 451 -1.46 3.19 -24.91
CA PRO A 451 -0.19 3.75 -25.37
C PRO A 451 0.97 3.08 -24.64
N LEU A 452 2.10 2.98 -25.31
CA LEU A 452 3.32 2.48 -24.71
C LEU A 452 3.81 3.48 -23.65
N LEU A 453 4.20 2.96 -22.50
CA LEU A 453 4.72 3.75 -21.39
C LEU A 453 6.20 3.41 -21.20
N MET A 454 7.04 4.44 -21.22
CA MET A 454 8.41 4.31 -20.69
C MET A 454 8.36 4.49 -19.18
N VAL A 455 9.03 3.60 -18.46
CA VAL A 455 9.25 3.72 -17.02
C VAL A 455 10.73 3.54 -16.73
N ALA A 456 11.28 4.52 -16.00
CA ALA A 456 12.67 4.50 -15.58
C ALA A 456 12.76 4.11 -14.12
N ALA A 457 13.63 3.14 -13.84
CA ALA A 457 13.88 2.69 -12.49
C ALA A 457 15.06 3.46 -11.87
N THR A 458 14.77 4.66 -11.35
CA THR A 458 15.80 5.55 -10.79
C THR A 458 16.00 5.31 -9.30
N ASP A 459 17.19 5.65 -8.80
CA ASP A 459 17.44 5.80 -7.38
C ASP A 459 16.78 7.08 -6.80
N SER A 460 17.09 7.37 -5.54
CA SER A 460 16.62 8.58 -4.83
C SER A 460 17.47 9.83 -5.08
N ASN A 461 18.59 9.73 -5.82
CA ASN A 461 19.42 10.88 -6.19
C ASN A 461 18.84 11.62 -7.40
N VAL A 462 18.13 10.92 -8.29
CA VAL A 462 17.49 11.53 -9.47
C VAL A 462 16.26 12.35 -9.10
N THR A 463 16.33 13.67 -9.35
CA THR A 463 15.29 14.67 -9.05
C THR A 463 14.42 15.04 -10.25
N ALA A 464 14.96 14.90 -11.47
CA ALA A 464 14.23 15.10 -12.70
C ALA A 464 14.76 14.15 -13.78
N LEU A 465 13.89 13.79 -14.72
CA LEU A 465 14.21 12.88 -15.80
C LEU A 465 13.53 13.35 -17.09
N ASP A 466 14.32 13.54 -18.14
CA ASP A 466 13.86 13.87 -19.48
C ASP A 466 14.29 12.78 -20.46
N TRP A 467 13.54 12.60 -21.54
CA TRP A 467 13.97 11.80 -22.68
C TRP A 467 13.86 12.55 -23.99
N GLN A 468 14.66 12.09 -24.94
CA GLN A 468 14.86 12.73 -26.21
C GLN A 468 15.09 11.67 -27.30
N ILE A 469 14.35 11.78 -28.40
CA ILE A 469 14.59 11.01 -29.64
C ILE A 469 15.15 11.95 -30.72
N TYR A 470 14.60 13.15 -30.81
CA TYR A 470 15.08 14.19 -31.73
C TYR A 470 15.97 15.21 -31.02
N PRO A 471 17.09 15.64 -31.64
CA PRO A 471 17.90 16.77 -31.16
C PRO A 471 17.04 17.98 -30.70
N ASN A 472 17.24 18.43 -29.45
CA ASN A 472 16.59 19.58 -28.81
C ASN A 472 15.08 19.47 -28.51
N VAL A 473 14.51 18.27 -28.52
CA VAL A 473 13.12 18.02 -28.08
C VAL A 473 13.13 17.20 -26.80
N ASN A 474 13.08 17.88 -25.66
CA ASN A 474 13.04 17.24 -24.35
C ASN A 474 11.59 16.94 -23.96
N ASN A 475 11.34 15.68 -23.59
CA ASN A 475 10.07 15.23 -23.06
C ASN A 475 10.28 14.84 -21.60
N ALA A 476 9.65 15.58 -20.68
CA ALA A 476 9.77 15.30 -19.26
C ALA A 476 9.01 14.02 -18.89
N PHE A 477 9.65 13.17 -18.10
CA PHE A 477 8.92 12.14 -17.36
C PHE A 477 8.03 12.79 -16.31
N THR A 478 6.83 12.24 -16.16
CA THR A 478 5.93 12.60 -15.06
C THR A 478 6.22 11.69 -13.86
N PRO A 479 6.45 12.25 -12.66
CA PRO A 479 6.55 11.46 -11.44
C PRO A 479 5.18 10.92 -11.05
N VAL A 480 5.12 9.65 -10.67
CA VAL A 480 3.90 8.92 -10.28
C VAL A 480 4.23 8.02 -9.10
N GLY A 481 3.71 8.40 -7.93
CA GLY A 481 4.21 7.86 -6.67
C GLY A 481 5.73 8.04 -6.58
N THR A 482 6.45 6.94 -6.44
CA THR A 482 7.92 6.91 -6.42
C THR A 482 8.55 6.83 -7.81
N TRP A 483 7.86 6.56 -8.92
CA TRP A 483 8.53 6.24 -10.19
C TRP A 483 8.29 7.28 -11.29
N TYR A 484 9.20 7.34 -12.26
CA TYR A 484 9.10 8.20 -13.42
C TYR A 484 8.47 7.44 -14.58
N HIS A 485 7.42 8.00 -15.18
CA HIS A 485 6.82 7.46 -16.41
C HIS A 485 6.65 8.53 -17.49
N SER A 486 6.69 8.12 -18.75
CA SER A 486 6.31 8.99 -19.87
C SER A 486 5.54 8.18 -20.91
N PRO A 487 4.40 8.70 -21.43
CA PRO A 487 3.80 8.13 -22.62
C PRO A 487 4.77 8.28 -23.79
N LEU A 488 4.85 7.22 -24.58
CA LEU A 488 5.55 7.21 -25.85
C LEU A 488 4.51 7.47 -26.93
N SER A 489 4.67 8.54 -27.70
CA SER A 489 3.72 8.85 -28.77
C SER A 489 3.76 7.80 -29.89
N ASP A 490 2.60 7.42 -30.43
CA ASP A 490 2.36 6.37 -31.44
C ASP A 490 2.98 6.62 -32.84
N GLY A 491 4.15 7.25 -32.92
CA GLY A 491 4.81 7.67 -34.16
C GLY A 491 6.28 7.24 -34.29
N LEU A 492 6.69 6.21 -33.55
CA LEU A 492 8.08 5.76 -33.56
C LEU A 492 8.38 4.80 -34.72
N ASN A 493 9.51 5.02 -35.39
CA ASN A 493 10.00 4.10 -36.41
C ASN A 493 10.56 2.82 -35.76
N SER A 494 10.76 1.78 -36.57
CA SER A 494 11.17 0.43 -36.12
C SER A 494 12.49 0.39 -35.32
N GLN A 495 13.35 1.40 -35.48
CA GLN A 495 14.56 1.57 -34.68
C GLN A 495 14.79 3.05 -34.38
N GLU A 496 14.80 3.40 -33.09
CA GLU A 496 15.07 4.77 -32.60
C GLU A 496 16.07 4.69 -31.45
N THR A 497 17.00 5.64 -31.37
CA THR A 497 17.86 5.79 -30.19
C THR A 497 17.21 6.78 -29.24
N VAL A 498 16.93 6.35 -28.01
CA VAL A 498 16.42 7.23 -26.96
C VAL A 498 17.58 7.70 -26.11
N LYS A 499 17.74 9.01 -25.98
CA LYS A 499 18.62 9.62 -25.00
C LYS A 499 17.80 9.94 -23.74
N LEU A 500 18.27 9.48 -22.59
CA LEU A 500 17.72 9.80 -21.28
C LEU A 500 18.67 10.79 -20.58
N ILE A 501 18.10 11.83 -19.96
CA ILE A 501 18.83 12.88 -19.27
C ILE A 501 18.32 12.91 -17.84
N ALA A 502 19.19 12.62 -16.87
CA ALA A 502 18.85 12.60 -15.45
C ALA A 502 19.53 13.77 -14.72
N THR A 503 18.76 14.50 -13.92
CA THR A 503 19.26 15.56 -13.03
C THR A 503 19.33 15.03 -11.60
N HIS A 504 20.48 15.20 -10.96
CA HIS A 504 20.77 14.69 -9.61
C HIS A 504 20.53 15.76 -8.53
N LYS A 505 20.45 15.35 -7.25
CA LYS A 505 20.24 16.26 -6.11
C LYS A 505 21.33 17.31 -5.97
N ASP A 506 22.55 16.99 -6.38
CA ASP A 506 23.70 17.91 -6.38
C ASP A 506 23.73 18.88 -7.57
N GLY A 507 22.74 18.79 -8.48
CA GLY A 507 22.62 19.59 -9.68
C GLY A 507 23.44 19.08 -10.88
N SER A 508 24.17 17.97 -10.72
CA SER A 508 24.86 17.32 -11.85
C SER A 508 23.86 16.68 -12.81
N VAL A 509 24.28 16.48 -14.06
CA VAL A 509 23.45 15.88 -15.13
C VAL A 509 24.20 14.70 -15.74
N SER A 510 23.51 13.56 -15.84
CA SER A 510 24.02 12.36 -16.51
C SER A 510 23.15 12.02 -17.72
N GLU A 511 23.79 11.56 -18.79
CA GLU A 511 23.13 11.21 -20.04
C GLU A 511 23.34 9.73 -20.39
N PHE A 512 22.28 9.06 -20.80
CA PHE A 512 22.28 7.63 -21.12
C PHE A 512 21.65 7.40 -22.49
N GLN A 513 22.16 6.41 -23.24
CA GLN A 513 21.64 6.07 -24.57
C GLN A 513 21.07 4.66 -24.60
N TYR A 514 19.86 4.55 -25.13
CA TYR A 514 19.10 3.31 -25.25
C TYR A 514 18.72 3.06 -26.70
N SER A 515 18.71 1.79 -27.10
CA SER A 515 18.24 1.38 -28.43
C SER A 515 16.84 0.78 -28.31
N LEU A 516 15.83 1.49 -28.84
CA LEU A 516 14.49 0.94 -29.01
C LEU A 516 14.48 0.10 -30.28
N ASN A 517 14.21 -1.19 -30.13
CA ASN A 517 13.88 -2.08 -31.24
C ASN A 517 12.47 -2.62 -31.01
N PHE A 518 11.50 -2.09 -31.75
CA PHE A 518 10.14 -2.62 -31.71
C PHE A 518 10.13 -3.98 -32.38
N ASN A 519 10.19 -5.03 -31.56
CA ASN A 519 10.10 -6.40 -32.04
C ASN A 519 8.81 -6.57 -32.85
N THR A 520 8.96 -7.07 -34.08
CA THR A 520 7.96 -7.53 -35.06
C THR A 520 6.64 -8.10 -34.48
N LYS A 521 6.70 -8.69 -33.29
CA LYS A 521 5.59 -9.29 -32.54
C LYS A 521 4.37 -8.36 -32.30
N LEU A 522 4.57 -7.05 -32.07
CA LEU A 522 3.44 -6.12 -31.84
C LEU A 522 2.68 -5.83 -33.14
N ASN A 523 3.42 -5.61 -34.23
CA ASN A 523 2.86 -5.43 -35.57
C ASN A 523 2.13 -6.69 -36.04
N ASP A 524 2.69 -7.88 -35.76
CA ASP A 524 2.06 -9.16 -36.08
C ASP A 524 0.74 -9.38 -35.33
N GLN A 525 0.67 -9.01 -34.05
CA GLN A 525 -0.56 -9.07 -33.26
C GLN A 525 -1.64 -8.12 -33.80
N ARG A 526 -1.26 -6.89 -34.14
CA ARG A 526 -2.18 -5.90 -34.69
C ARG A 526 -2.69 -6.28 -36.08
N LEU A 527 -1.78 -6.74 -36.95
CA LEU A 527 -2.12 -7.29 -38.26
C LEU A 527 -3.10 -8.46 -38.12
N THR A 528 -2.86 -9.36 -37.16
CA THR A 528 -3.75 -10.50 -36.88
C THR A 528 -5.14 -10.03 -36.43
N LYS A 529 -5.23 -9.02 -35.57
CA LYS A 529 -6.51 -8.41 -35.15
C LYS A 529 -7.25 -7.76 -36.32
N ASN A 530 -6.55 -6.98 -37.15
CA ASN A 530 -7.15 -6.27 -38.29
C ASN A 530 -7.70 -7.23 -39.35
N LYS A 531 -7.05 -8.40 -39.53
CA LYS A 531 -7.58 -9.48 -40.37
C LYS A 531 -8.89 -10.08 -39.85
N GLN A 532 -9.09 -10.12 -38.54
CA GLN A 532 -10.34 -10.62 -37.95
C GLN A 532 -11.48 -9.58 -37.98
N GLN A 533 -11.15 -8.29 -37.94
CA GLN A 533 -12.11 -7.19 -37.81
C GLN A 533 -12.08 -6.20 -38.98
N THR A 534 -11.80 -6.67 -40.20
CA THR A 534 -11.54 -5.80 -41.36
C THR A 534 -12.67 -4.81 -41.67
N LYS A 535 -13.93 -5.20 -41.48
CA LYS A 535 -15.10 -4.32 -41.69
C LYS A 535 -15.15 -3.12 -40.76
N ASN A 536 -14.48 -3.19 -39.60
CA ASN A 536 -14.49 -2.11 -38.63
C ASN A 536 -13.55 -0.97 -39.01
N LEU A 537 -12.63 -1.21 -39.96
CA LEU A 537 -11.61 -0.24 -40.32
C LEU A 537 -12.16 0.92 -41.16
N PHE A 538 -13.28 0.74 -41.85
CA PHE A 538 -13.80 1.75 -42.78
C PHE A 538 -15.32 1.82 -42.79
N GLN A 539 -15.83 2.91 -43.36
CA GLN A 539 -17.25 3.05 -43.72
C GLN A 539 -17.40 3.65 -45.10
N CYS A 540 -18.51 3.34 -45.77
CA CYS A 540 -18.91 3.95 -47.02
C CYS A 540 -20.24 4.69 -46.84
N ASN A 541 -20.32 5.90 -47.37
CA ASN A 541 -21.53 6.72 -47.38
C ASN A 541 -21.86 7.15 -48.83
N SER A 542 -22.84 8.04 -49.02
CA SER A 542 -23.24 8.49 -50.36
C SER A 542 -22.15 9.18 -51.19
N TYR A 543 -21.02 9.57 -50.59
CA TYR A 543 -19.96 10.36 -51.23
C TYR A 543 -18.64 9.60 -51.42
N GLY A 544 -18.51 8.41 -50.81
CA GLY A 544 -17.25 7.68 -50.83
C GLY A 544 -17.05 6.78 -49.62
N CYS A 545 -15.88 6.16 -49.56
CA CYS A 545 -15.45 5.36 -48.43
C CYS A 545 -14.27 6.02 -47.70
N VAL A 546 -14.34 6.00 -46.36
CA VAL A 546 -13.44 6.72 -45.48
C VAL A 546 -12.96 5.84 -44.32
N PHE A 547 -11.76 6.13 -43.85
CA PHE A 547 -11.27 5.78 -42.52
C PHE A 547 -11.68 6.89 -41.54
N SER A 548 -12.45 6.56 -40.51
CA SER A 548 -12.79 7.51 -39.44
C SER A 548 -11.98 7.23 -38.16
N TRP A 549 -11.84 8.24 -37.30
CA TRP A 549 -11.11 8.08 -36.04
C TRP A 549 -11.70 7.02 -35.10
N LEU A 550 -13.00 6.74 -35.20
CA LEU A 550 -13.67 5.66 -34.45
C LEU A 550 -13.45 4.27 -35.05
N GLN A 551 -12.92 4.18 -36.27
CA GLN A 551 -12.86 2.95 -37.06
C GLN A 551 -11.44 2.43 -37.26
N ALA A 552 -10.47 3.30 -37.55
CA ALA A 552 -9.08 2.89 -37.76
C ALA A 552 -8.09 4.02 -37.39
N THR A 553 -7.02 3.70 -36.66
CA THR A 553 -5.90 4.62 -36.42
C THR A 553 -4.99 4.74 -37.65
N GLN A 554 -4.00 5.64 -37.64
CA GLN A 554 -3.01 5.74 -38.72
C GLN A 554 -2.23 4.42 -38.88
N GLU A 555 -1.80 3.83 -37.76
CA GLU A 555 -1.07 2.56 -37.76
C GLU A 555 -1.92 1.40 -38.29
N ASP A 556 -3.24 1.39 -38.03
CA ASP A 556 -4.14 0.38 -38.62
C ASP A 556 -4.18 0.51 -40.14
N VAL A 557 -4.19 1.76 -40.66
CA VAL A 557 -4.14 2.04 -42.10
C VAL A 557 -2.80 1.62 -42.70
N ASP A 558 -1.70 1.78 -41.96
CA ASP A 558 -0.35 1.41 -42.41
C ASP A 558 -0.17 -0.12 -42.54
N THR A 559 -0.99 -0.93 -41.85
CA THR A 559 -1.04 -2.39 -42.08
C THR A 559 -1.65 -2.80 -43.43
N ILE A 560 -2.28 -1.87 -44.15
CA ILE A 560 -2.93 -2.11 -45.44
C ILE A 560 -1.96 -1.75 -46.56
N GLU A 561 -1.60 -2.73 -47.40
CA GLU A 561 -0.77 -2.53 -48.58
C GLU A 561 -1.58 -1.84 -49.68
N ASP A 562 -2.76 -2.38 -49.99
CA ASP A 562 -3.64 -1.96 -51.09
C ASP A 562 -5.11 -2.25 -50.78
N ILE A 563 -6.03 -1.57 -51.47
CA ILE A 563 -7.47 -1.81 -51.39
C ILE A 563 -7.98 -2.15 -52.79
N LEU A 564 -8.68 -3.27 -52.90
CA LEU A 564 -9.33 -3.69 -54.13
C LEU A 564 -10.83 -3.40 -54.05
N ILE A 565 -11.38 -2.80 -55.10
CA ILE A 565 -12.77 -2.35 -55.14
C ILE A 565 -13.43 -2.80 -56.44
N GLY A 566 -14.68 -3.23 -56.36
CA GLY A 566 -15.47 -3.66 -57.52
C GLY A 566 -16.96 -3.41 -57.34
N VAL A 567 -17.69 -3.32 -58.45
CA VAL A 567 -19.16 -3.40 -58.45
C VAL A 567 -19.68 -4.84 -58.59
N LYS A 568 -18.75 -5.80 -58.75
CA LYS A 568 -18.99 -7.24 -58.73
C LYS A 568 -17.93 -7.94 -57.90
N SER A 569 -18.28 -9.05 -57.26
CA SER A 569 -17.37 -9.81 -56.38
C SER A 569 -16.20 -10.47 -57.11
N ASP A 570 -16.35 -10.78 -58.40
CA ASP A 570 -15.37 -11.48 -59.24
C ASP A 570 -14.47 -10.52 -60.05
N ARG A 571 -14.72 -9.22 -59.98
CA ARG A 571 -14.00 -8.19 -60.74
C ARG A 571 -13.65 -7.00 -59.83
N LEU A 572 -12.60 -7.17 -59.04
CA LEU A 572 -12.04 -6.13 -58.18
C LEU A 572 -10.83 -5.49 -58.84
N VAL A 573 -10.67 -4.18 -58.68
CA VAL A 573 -9.51 -3.42 -59.18
C VAL A 573 -8.75 -2.77 -58.02
N SER A 574 -7.44 -2.71 -58.15
CA SER A 574 -6.55 -2.05 -57.19
C SER A 574 -6.69 -0.53 -57.27
N ILE A 575 -6.87 0.12 -56.12
CA ILE A 575 -6.88 1.60 -56.07
C ILE A 575 -5.47 2.19 -56.18
N THR A 576 -4.43 1.45 -55.82
CA THR A 576 -3.03 1.93 -55.92
C THR A 576 -2.45 1.81 -57.32
N LYS A 577 -2.86 0.79 -58.10
CA LYS A 577 -2.36 0.56 -59.46
C LYS A 577 -3.04 1.41 -60.55
N GLY A 578 -4.05 2.21 -60.19
CA GLY A 578 -4.68 3.17 -61.11
C GLY A 578 -5.70 2.56 -62.07
N ASP A 579 -6.16 1.32 -61.83
CA ASP A 579 -7.11 0.61 -62.69
C ASP A 579 -8.58 1.08 -62.55
N ILE A 580 -8.80 2.27 -62.02
CA ILE A 580 -10.12 2.85 -61.71
C ILE A 580 -10.99 3.06 -62.96
N ASN A 581 -10.37 3.19 -64.13
CA ASN A 581 -11.09 3.25 -65.41
C ASN A 581 -11.90 1.98 -65.68
N LEU A 582 -11.38 0.81 -65.29
CA LEU A 582 -12.09 -0.47 -65.44
C LEU A 582 -13.29 -0.55 -64.50
N LEU A 583 -13.13 -0.11 -63.25
CA LEU A 583 -14.23 0.01 -62.29
C LEU A 583 -15.33 0.94 -62.79
N THR A 584 -14.93 2.11 -63.32
CA THR A 584 -15.86 3.10 -63.86
C THR A 584 -16.66 2.53 -65.03
N LYS A 585 -16.01 1.77 -65.92
CA LYS A 585 -16.67 1.11 -67.06
C LYS A 585 -17.70 0.07 -66.61
N ASP A 586 -17.36 -0.76 -65.64
CA ASP A 586 -18.27 -1.78 -65.12
C ASP A 586 -19.45 -1.15 -64.35
N ALA A 587 -19.20 -0.07 -63.61
CA ALA A 587 -20.22 0.71 -62.92
C ALA A 587 -21.18 1.42 -63.89
N GLU A 588 -20.65 2.02 -64.98
CA GLU A 588 -21.47 2.64 -66.02
C GLU A 588 -22.43 1.65 -66.68
N LYS A 589 -21.97 0.41 -66.92
CA LYS A 589 -22.83 -0.65 -67.44
C LYS A 589 -23.99 -0.96 -66.49
N GLN A 590 -23.73 -1.00 -65.18
CA GLN A 590 -24.76 -1.22 -64.17
C GLN A 590 -25.72 -0.03 -64.05
N ARG A 591 -25.20 1.21 -64.07
CA ARG A 591 -26.02 2.44 -64.06
C ARG A 591 -26.98 2.51 -65.23
N LEU A 592 -26.52 2.22 -66.44
CA LEU A 592 -27.35 2.26 -67.65
C LEU A 592 -28.50 1.24 -67.58
N ALA A 593 -28.25 0.05 -67.01
CA ALA A 593 -29.31 -0.92 -66.77
C ALA A 593 -30.34 -0.39 -65.75
N MET A 594 -29.88 0.20 -64.64
CA MET A 594 -30.76 0.81 -63.63
C MET A 594 -31.55 2.00 -64.17
N LEU A 595 -30.97 2.82 -65.06
CA LEU A 595 -31.65 3.94 -65.70
C LEU A 595 -32.77 3.44 -66.60
N ALA A 596 -32.51 2.42 -67.43
CA ALA A 596 -33.52 1.82 -68.29
C ALA A 596 -34.69 1.24 -67.48
N ASP A 597 -34.40 0.54 -66.38
CA ASP A 597 -35.42 -0.01 -65.48
C ASP A 597 -36.26 1.10 -64.81
N GLU A 598 -35.64 2.22 -64.39
CA GLU A 598 -36.35 3.32 -63.73
C GLU A 598 -37.18 4.16 -64.72
N GLU A 599 -36.69 4.39 -65.93
CA GLU A 599 -37.43 5.09 -66.99
C GLU A 599 -38.64 4.27 -67.49
N ALA A 600 -38.58 2.95 -67.37
CA ALA A 600 -39.70 2.06 -67.66
C ALA A 600 -40.78 2.01 -66.56
N ARG A 601 -40.53 2.60 -65.37
CA ARG A 601 -41.51 2.60 -64.27
C ARG A 601 -42.63 3.62 -64.51
N PRO A 602 -43.91 3.25 -64.29
CA PRO A 602 -45.02 4.19 -64.43
C PRO A 602 -44.96 5.29 -63.35
N VAL A 603 -45.19 6.55 -63.77
CA VAL A 603 -45.17 7.72 -62.88
C VAL A 603 -46.26 7.60 -61.81
N LYS A 604 -45.88 7.40 -60.55
CA LYS A 604 -46.79 7.55 -59.42
C LYS A 604 -47.02 9.05 -59.16
N LYS A 605 -48.27 9.52 -59.28
CA LYS A 605 -48.68 10.83 -58.75
C LYS A 605 -48.41 10.84 -57.23
N GLU A 606 -47.48 11.68 -56.78
CA GLU A 606 -47.27 11.89 -55.35
C GLU A 606 -48.53 12.48 -54.71
N LYS A 607 -48.93 11.92 -53.56
CA LYS A 607 -50.02 12.49 -52.74
C LYS A 607 -49.49 13.77 -52.10
N GLN A 608 -49.95 14.93 -52.57
CA GLN A 608 -49.82 16.18 -51.82
C GLN A 608 -50.52 16.02 -50.47
N SER A 609 -49.77 16.20 -49.38
CA SER A 609 -50.33 16.27 -48.03
C SER A 609 -50.96 17.65 -47.84
N ASN A 610 -52.23 17.69 -47.42
CA ASN A 610 -53.00 18.93 -47.19
C ASN A 610 -52.67 19.64 -45.84
N LEU A 611 -51.51 19.38 -45.23
CA LEU A 611 -51.13 20.00 -43.96
C LEU A 611 -49.98 21.00 -44.19
N SER A 612 -50.37 22.26 -44.36
CA SER A 612 -49.52 23.44 -44.33
C SER A 612 -49.79 24.19 -43.03
N PHE A 613 -48.85 24.12 -42.10
CA PHE A 613 -48.69 25.12 -41.04
C PHE A 613 -47.20 25.43 -40.88
N GLY A 614 -46.79 26.53 -41.52
CA GLY A 614 -45.97 27.56 -40.88
C GLY A 614 -44.57 27.22 -40.37
N THR A 615 -43.70 26.67 -41.22
CA THR A 615 -42.24 26.95 -41.19
C THR A 615 -41.68 26.68 -42.60
N PRO A 616 -40.78 27.49 -43.18
CA PRO A 616 -40.08 27.09 -44.39
C PRO A 616 -39.16 25.93 -44.02
N VAL A 617 -39.63 24.70 -44.23
CA VAL A 617 -38.75 23.55 -44.27
C VAL A 617 -37.90 23.74 -45.51
N ASN A 618 -36.58 23.82 -45.32
CA ASN A 618 -35.62 23.66 -46.40
C ASN A 618 -35.73 22.20 -46.91
N SER A 619 -36.83 21.85 -47.58
CA SER A 619 -36.92 20.62 -48.36
C SER A 619 -36.16 20.88 -49.65
N ARG A 620 -34.83 20.69 -49.61
CA ARG A 620 -34.14 20.22 -50.80
C ARG A 620 -34.75 18.86 -51.10
N ASP A 621 -35.84 18.83 -51.86
CA ASP A 621 -36.35 17.56 -52.38
C ASP A 621 -35.17 16.88 -53.09
N PRO A 622 -34.78 15.67 -52.66
CA PRO A 622 -33.62 15.02 -53.22
C PRO A 622 -33.91 14.77 -54.70
N VAL A 623 -33.03 15.29 -55.57
CA VAL A 623 -33.07 15.08 -57.03
C VAL A 623 -33.53 13.65 -57.34
N PRO A 624 -34.63 13.47 -58.11
CA PRO A 624 -35.19 12.16 -58.42
C PRO A 624 -34.13 11.15 -58.87
N LEU A 625 -34.32 9.88 -58.51
CA LEU A 625 -33.35 8.82 -58.84
C LEU A 625 -33.04 8.77 -60.34
N VAL A 626 -34.05 8.96 -61.19
CA VAL A 626 -33.90 9.02 -62.66
C VAL A 626 -32.93 10.13 -63.08
N GLU A 627 -33.07 11.34 -62.53
CA GLU A 627 -32.17 12.46 -62.87
C GLU A 627 -30.74 12.22 -62.38
N ARG A 628 -30.56 11.60 -61.21
CA ARG A 628 -29.24 11.21 -60.71
C ARG A 628 -28.61 10.10 -61.57
N LEU A 629 -29.42 9.14 -62.02
CA LEU A 629 -28.98 8.07 -62.91
C LEU A 629 -28.62 8.57 -64.31
N ARG A 630 -29.07 9.75 -64.75
CA ARG A 630 -28.65 10.33 -66.05
C ARG A 630 -27.21 10.85 -66.05
N LEU A 631 -26.65 11.15 -64.88
CA LEU A 631 -25.28 11.59 -64.76
C LEU A 631 -24.32 10.38 -64.76
N PRO A 632 -23.18 10.46 -65.46
CA PRO A 632 -22.19 9.39 -65.45
C PRO A 632 -21.55 9.23 -64.05
N ILE A 633 -21.29 7.98 -63.70
CA ILE A 633 -20.48 7.60 -62.55
C ILE A 633 -19.03 7.89 -62.84
N LYS A 634 -18.38 8.50 -61.87
CA LYS A 634 -16.93 8.66 -61.80
C LYS A 634 -16.47 8.17 -60.45
N PHE A 635 -15.35 7.46 -60.43
CA PHE A 635 -14.63 7.12 -59.21
C PHE A 635 -13.34 7.93 -59.17
N GLU A 636 -13.01 8.47 -58.00
CA GLU A 636 -11.76 9.18 -57.77
C GLU A 636 -11.10 8.62 -56.51
N VAL A 637 -9.83 8.19 -56.67
CA VAL A 637 -8.98 7.70 -55.59
C VAL A 637 -8.12 8.84 -55.08
N ARG A 638 -8.01 8.95 -53.76
CA ARG A 638 -7.08 9.88 -53.14
C ARG A 638 -5.67 9.32 -53.23
N LYS A 639 -4.74 10.06 -53.85
CA LYS A 639 -3.35 9.60 -54.03
C LYS A 639 -2.68 9.25 -52.70
N ASP A 640 -2.90 10.07 -51.68
CA ASP A 640 -2.36 9.89 -50.33
C ASP A 640 -3.39 9.27 -49.38
N TRP A 641 -4.18 8.30 -49.84
CA TRP A 641 -5.25 7.70 -49.04
C TRP A 641 -4.77 7.10 -47.72
N LYS A 642 -3.50 6.67 -47.64
CA LYS A 642 -2.88 6.18 -46.41
C LYS A 642 -2.71 7.27 -45.36
N ILE A 643 -2.62 8.54 -45.75
CA ILE A 643 -2.36 9.65 -44.83
C ILE A 643 -3.68 10.20 -44.28
N ARG A 644 -3.85 10.15 -42.95
CA ARG A 644 -4.91 10.88 -42.26
C ARG A 644 -4.50 12.34 -42.04
N GLU A 645 -5.22 13.27 -42.68
CA GLU A 645 -5.10 14.70 -42.40
C GLU A 645 -5.56 15.01 -40.96
N LYS A 646 -5.23 16.20 -40.42
CA LYS A 646 -5.70 16.66 -39.08
C LYS A 646 -7.23 16.74 -38.94
N THR A 647 -7.98 16.41 -39.98
CA THR A 647 -9.44 16.28 -40.00
C THR A 647 -9.89 14.89 -39.53
N ARG A 648 -11.08 14.79 -38.93
CA ARG A 648 -11.61 13.56 -38.29
C ARG A 648 -11.83 12.34 -39.21
N THR A 649 -11.61 12.45 -40.52
CA THR A 649 -11.80 11.38 -41.53
C THR A 649 -10.76 11.45 -42.65
N SER A 650 -10.31 10.30 -43.16
CA SER A 650 -9.49 10.18 -44.38
C SER A 650 -10.25 9.41 -45.45
N ARG A 651 -10.47 10.02 -46.61
CA ARG A 651 -11.15 9.36 -47.74
C ARG A 651 -10.14 8.60 -48.60
N PHE A 652 -10.43 7.34 -48.93
CA PHE A 652 -9.61 6.57 -49.87
C PHE A 652 -10.22 6.46 -51.26
N ILE A 653 -11.55 6.48 -51.36
CA ILE A 653 -12.27 6.55 -52.64
C ILE A 653 -13.51 7.43 -52.53
N SER A 654 -13.81 8.15 -53.61
CA SER A 654 -15.05 8.90 -53.81
C SER A 654 -15.73 8.46 -55.09
N TYR A 655 -17.03 8.70 -55.17
CA TYR A 655 -17.83 8.44 -56.36
C TYR A 655 -18.91 9.50 -56.55
N SER A 656 -19.25 9.80 -57.80
CA SER A 656 -20.29 10.78 -58.14
C SER A 656 -21.72 10.27 -57.87
N LEU A 657 -21.93 8.96 -57.91
CA LEU A 657 -23.20 8.31 -57.60
C LEU A 657 -22.93 6.99 -56.85
N PRO A 658 -23.55 6.77 -55.67
CA PRO A 658 -23.36 5.53 -54.91
C PRO A 658 -24.11 4.36 -55.57
N LEU A 659 -23.36 3.44 -56.20
CA LEU A 659 -23.91 2.15 -56.61
C LEU A 659 -23.81 1.14 -55.48
N SER A 660 -24.94 0.52 -55.13
CA SER A 660 -25.00 -0.54 -54.12
C SER A 660 -25.35 -1.90 -54.77
N PRO A 661 -24.73 -3.01 -54.33
CA PRO A 661 -23.61 -3.09 -53.39
C PRO A 661 -22.26 -2.76 -54.03
N LEU A 662 -21.32 -2.30 -53.19
CA LEU A 662 -19.90 -2.21 -53.52
C LEU A 662 -19.15 -3.38 -52.88
N PHE A 663 -18.18 -3.94 -53.58
CA PHE A 663 -17.33 -5.04 -53.10
C PHE A 663 -15.94 -4.49 -52.78
N ILE A 664 -15.45 -4.75 -51.57
CA ILE A 664 -14.15 -4.24 -51.09
C ILE A 664 -13.33 -5.39 -50.49
N GLN A 665 -12.06 -5.44 -50.83
CA GLN A 665 -11.09 -6.39 -50.26
C GLN A 665 -9.80 -5.68 -49.91
N PHE A 666 -9.22 -5.96 -48.76
CA PHE A 666 -7.95 -5.38 -48.34
C PHE A 666 -6.82 -6.36 -48.64
N LYS A 667 -5.71 -5.84 -49.17
CA LYS A 667 -4.42 -6.52 -49.24
C LYS A 667 -3.55 -6.00 -48.11
N TRP A 668 -3.07 -6.88 -47.26
CA TRP A 668 -2.25 -6.53 -46.11
C TRP A 668 -0.77 -6.47 -46.47
N ILE A 669 0.04 -5.78 -45.66
CA ILE A 669 1.49 -5.64 -45.87
C ILE A 669 2.26 -6.97 -45.92
N ASP A 670 1.70 -8.05 -45.38
CA ASP A 670 2.28 -9.40 -45.47
C ASP A 670 1.88 -10.16 -46.75
N GLY A 671 1.19 -9.50 -47.68
CA GLY A 671 0.74 -10.05 -48.95
C GLY A 671 -0.56 -10.86 -48.87
N SER A 672 -1.12 -11.09 -47.68
CA SER A 672 -2.39 -11.80 -47.52
C SER A 672 -3.60 -10.89 -47.86
N TYR A 673 -4.74 -11.50 -48.13
CA TYR A 673 -5.97 -10.79 -48.48
C TYR A 673 -7.07 -11.01 -47.44
N SER A 674 -7.88 -9.98 -47.18
CA SER A 674 -9.13 -10.14 -46.45
C SER A 674 -10.15 -10.94 -47.27
N LYS A 675 -11.24 -11.38 -46.63
CA LYS A 675 -12.43 -11.80 -47.39
C LYS A 675 -12.99 -10.61 -48.17
N VAL A 676 -13.63 -10.89 -49.31
CA VAL A 676 -14.36 -9.87 -50.07
C VAL A 676 -15.59 -9.44 -49.25
N MET A 677 -15.66 -8.15 -48.95
CA MET A 677 -16.71 -7.55 -48.15
C MET A 677 -17.76 -6.95 -49.08
N VAL A 678 -19.03 -7.29 -48.85
CA VAL A 678 -20.17 -6.64 -49.50
C VAL A 678 -20.58 -5.45 -48.65
N VAL A 679 -20.55 -4.26 -49.25
CA VAL A 679 -20.88 -2.99 -48.63
C VAL A 679 -22.16 -2.46 -49.26
N GLN A 680 -23.22 -2.39 -48.47
CA GLN A 680 -24.47 -1.77 -48.89
C GLN A 680 -24.37 -0.28 -48.62
N ILE A 681 -24.38 0.53 -49.68
CA ILE A 681 -24.38 1.99 -49.53
C ILE A 681 -25.83 2.39 -49.33
N THR A 682 -26.23 2.50 -48.07
CA THR A 682 -27.54 3.04 -47.70
C THR A 682 -27.50 4.56 -47.78
N LYS A 683 -28.64 5.14 -48.15
CA LYS A 683 -28.79 6.59 -48.21
C LYS A 683 -28.98 7.08 -46.76
N ASP A 684 -28.01 7.80 -46.22
CA ASP A 684 -28.27 8.66 -45.07
C ASP A 684 -29.18 9.79 -45.56
N GLN A 685 -30.47 9.72 -45.19
CA GLN A 685 -31.56 10.67 -45.44
C GLN A 685 -32.12 10.75 -46.88
#